data_AF-A0A8C5SM95-F1
#
_entry.id   AF-A0A8C5SM95-F1
#
_cell.length_a   1.000
_cell.length_b   1.000
_cell.length_c   1.000
_cell.angle_alpha   90.00
_cell.angle_beta   90.00
_cell.angle_gamma   90.00
#
_symmetry.space_group_name_H-M   'P 1'
#
loop_
_entity.id
_entity.type
_entity.pdbx_description
1 polymer ?
#
loop_
_entity_poly.entity_id
_entity_poly.type
_entity_poly.pdbx_seq_one_letter_code
_entity_poly.pdbx_strand_id
1 'polypeptide(L)'
;LPSVLEVLQTWSHHYTGCLFIFAEFLHSLIMAFCWPLFPSLDQHKLPLDASSNKNTVGWGQFVIPSFLANWPDSFSWQHRQLLKDSFMVELVEGSRKLRHVFLFTDLFLCAKLKKQIGGKSQQYDCKWYIPLSDLSFQMVDDSEMVPNVSLVPDEELDAMKIKISQLKSDIQREKKANKGSKNLERLKKKLSEQESLLLLMSPNMAFRVHNRHGKSYTFLISSDYERAEWREIVREQQKKCFKSFSLTSVELQMLTNSCVKLQTVHHIPLTINKEDDEPSGLYGFLNVIVHSATGFKQSSSLYCTLEVDSFGYFVNKAKTRVYRDTAEPNWNEEFEIELEGSQTLRILCYEKCYHKSKLTKEDGETTDRIMGKGQIQLDPQTLQDKDWQRTVIFMNGVEVKLSVKFTSREFSLKRMPSRKQTGVFGVKIGVVTKRERSKVPYIVRQCVEEIERRGMEEVGIYRVSGVATDIQALKAAFDINNKDVSIMMSEMDVNAIAGTLKLYFRELPEPLFTDELYPNFAEGIVLSDPVAKESCMLNLLLSLPEPNLVTFLFLLDHLKRVAEKENINKMSLHNLATVFGPTLLRPSEKDSKIPANPMHPMAMTDSWSLEVMSQVQVLLYFLQLETIPTPDSKRQSILFSTEV
;
A
#
# COMPACT_ATOMS: atom_id res chain seq x y z
N LEU A 1 14.88 35.88 -49.97
CA LEU A 1 14.53 34.44 -50.06
C LEU A 1 15.43 33.60 -50.99
N PRO A 2 16.18 34.13 -51.98
CA PRO A 2 17.15 33.33 -52.72
C PRO A 2 18.59 33.45 -52.14
N SER A 3 18.72 33.38 -50.81
CA SER A 3 20.03 33.36 -50.12
C SER A 3 20.05 32.45 -48.88
N VAL A 4 19.08 31.52 -48.78
CA VAL A 4 19.02 30.47 -47.74
C VAL A 4 19.19 29.06 -48.33
N LEU A 5 19.08 28.90 -49.66
CA LEU A 5 19.27 27.61 -50.32
C LEU A 5 20.75 27.19 -50.49
N GLU A 6 21.69 28.13 -50.52
CA GLU A 6 23.12 27.82 -50.67
C GLU A 6 23.80 27.35 -49.37
N VAL A 7 23.20 27.59 -48.20
CA VAL A 7 23.74 27.14 -46.91
C VAL A 7 23.25 25.73 -46.54
N LEU A 8 22.14 25.26 -47.12
CA LEU A 8 21.61 23.92 -46.88
C LEU A 8 22.16 22.84 -47.81
N GLN A 9 22.81 23.21 -48.92
CA GLN A 9 23.44 22.25 -49.83
C GLN A 9 24.86 21.81 -49.40
N THR A 10 25.48 22.48 -48.44
CA THR A 10 26.81 22.09 -47.91
C THR A 10 26.75 21.17 -46.68
N TRP A 11 25.56 20.86 -46.14
CA TRP A 11 25.40 19.99 -44.96
C TRP A 11 24.89 18.56 -45.25
N SER A 12 24.68 18.19 -46.52
CA SER A 12 24.19 16.86 -46.90
C SER A 12 25.29 15.85 -47.26
N HIS A 13 26.58 16.20 -47.15
CA HIS A 13 27.68 15.38 -47.66
C HIS A 13 28.48 14.61 -46.60
N HIS A 14 28.02 14.49 -45.35
CA HIS A 14 28.83 13.87 -44.28
C HIS A 14 28.18 12.76 -43.43
N TYR A 15 27.04 12.18 -43.82
CA TYR A 15 26.47 11.04 -43.06
C TYR A 15 25.82 9.93 -43.92
N THR A 16 26.31 9.70 -45.14
CA THR A 16 25.91 8.54 -45.95
C THR A 16 26.71 7.26 -45.64
N GLY A 17 27.82 7.34 -44.90
CA GLY A 17 28.63 6.17 -44.51
C GLY A 17 28.04 5.31 -43.38
N CYS A 18 27.31 5.90 -42.43
CA CYS A 18 26.81 5.15 -41.27
C CYS A 18 25.58 4.28 -41.57
N LEU A 19 24.76 4.64 -42.57
CA LEU A 19 23.62 3.81 -42.96
C LEU A 19 24.03 2.55 -43.73
N PHE A 20 25.11 2.62 -44.51
CA PHE A 20 25.61 1.46 -45.26
C PHE A 20 26.24 0.41 -44.34
N ILE A 21 26.99 0.86 -43.32
CA ILE A 21 27.57 -0.04 -42.31
C ILE A 21 26.46 -0.69 -41.47
N PHE A 22 25.39 0.03 -41.14
CA PHE A 22 24.26 -0.54 -40.38
C PHE A 22 23.47 -1.57 -41.20
N ALA A 23 23.30 -1.34 -42.51
CA ALA A 23 22.63 -2.28 -43.40
C ALA A 23 23.47 -3.55 -43.66
N GLU A 24 24.79 -3.43 -43.84
CA GLU A 24 25.68 -4.60 -43.97
C GLU A 24 25.82 -5.38 -42.66
N PHE A 25 25.81 -4.70 -41.51
CA PHE A 25 25.84 -5.35 -40.20
C PHE A 25 24.54 -6.12 -39.94
N LEU A 26 23.38 -5.55 -40.29
CA LEU A 26 22.08 -6.23 -40.17
C LEU A 26 21.95 -7.39 -41.16
N HIS A 27 22.44 -7.23 -42.39
CA HIS A 27 22.46 -8.31 -43.39
C HIS A 27 23.39 -9.46 -42.98
N SER A 28 24.56 -9.15 -42.41
CA SER A 28 25.49 -10.14 -41.87
C SER A 28 24.95 -10.83 -40.62
N LEU A 29 24.21 -10.12 -39.77
CA LEU A 29 23.52 -10.72 -38.61
C LEU A 29 22.41 -11.68 -39.05
N ILE A 30 21.60 -11.28 -40.04
CA ILE A 30 20.53 -12.11 -40.59
C ILE A 30 21.11 -13.34 -41.29
N MET A 31 22.19 -13.20 -42.05
CA MET A 31 22.86 -14.34 -42.68
C MET A 31 23.54 -15.26 -41.65
N ALA A 32 24.17 -14.73 -40.61
CA ALA A 32 24.82 -15.54 -39.57
C ALA A 32 23.84 -16.31 -38.68
N PHE A 33 22.64 -15.76 -38.42
CA PHE A 33 21.61 -16.41 -37.59
C PHE A 33 20.65 -17.31 -38.38
N CYS A 34 20.40 -17.03 -39.67
CA CYS A 34 19.42 -17.79 -40.47
C CYS A 34 20.04 -18.89 -41.35
N TRP A 35 21.30 -18.79 -41.76
CA TRP A 35 21.95 -19.80 -42.63
C TRP A 35 22.08 -21.21 -42.00
N PRO A 36 22.21 -21.39 -40.68
CA PRO A 36 22.23 -22.73 -40.09
C PRO A 36 20.87 -23.44 -40.08
N LEU A 37 19.76 -22.74 -40.37
CA LEU A 37 18.40 -23.26 -40.15
C LEU A 37 17.68 -23.73 -41.42
N PHE A 38 18.05 -23.28 -42.63
CA PHE A 38 17.41 -23.73 -43.89
C PHE A 38 18.36 -23.61 -45.10
N PRO A 39 18.92 -24.71 -45.65
CA PRO A 39 19.85 -24.66 -46.80
C PRO A 39 19.17 -24.48 -48.18
N SER A 40 17.85 -24.31 -48.25
CA SER A 40 17.10 -24.50 -49.50
C SER A 40 15.89 -23.56 -49.66
N LEU A 41 16.12 -22.25 -49.72
CA LEU A 41 15.09 -21.29 -50.13
C LEU A 41 15.57 -20.45 -51.33
N ASP A 42 14.86 -20.63 -52.44
CA ASP A 42 15.04 -19.99 -53.75
C ASP A 42 14.77 -18.47 -53.71
N GLN A 43 15.64 -17.70 -54.38
CA GLN A 43 15.74 -16.24 -54.24
C GLN A 43 14.78 -15.37 -55.09
N HIS A 44 13.79 -15.93 -55.78
CA HIS A 44 12.93 -15.11 -56.67
C HIS A 44 11.45 -15.18 -56.31
N LYS A 45 10.99 -14.24 -55.46
CA LYS A 45 9.66 -13.58 -55.52
C LYS A 45 9.45 -12.64 -54.32
N LEU A 46 9.72 -11.36 -54.49
CA LEU A 46 9.13 -10.27 -53.71
C LEU A 46 8.82 -9.11 -54.67
N PRO A 47 7.57 -8.64 -54.81
CA PRO A 47 7.28 -7.39 -55.49
C PRO A 47 7.40 -6.22 -54.51
N LEU A 48 8.14 -5.19 -54.95
CA LEU A 48 8.16 -3.84 -54.38
C LEU A 48 6.90 -3.09 -54.81
N ASP A 49 6.14 -2.55 -53.86
CA ASP A 49 5.46 -1.28 -54.11
C ASP A 49 5.20 -0.53 -52.79
N ALA A 50 5.71 0.71 -52.73
CA ALA A 50 5.59 1.61 -51.60
C ALA A 50 5.08 2.95 -52.13
N SER A 51 3.84 3.32 -51.82
CA SER A 51 3.45 4.74 -51.85
C SER A 51 2.29 5.09 -50.91
N SER A 52 2.52 6.22 -50.25
CA SER A 52 1.56 7.19 -49.69
C SER A 52 1.25 7.17 -48.18
N ASN A 53 1.52 8.37 -47.65
CA ASN A 53 1.00 9.07 -46.48
C ASN A 53 1.66 8.91 -45.09
N LYS A 54 2.33 10.02 -44.76
CA LYS A 54 2.87 10.46 -43.48
C LYS A 54 1.76 10.88 -42.51
N ASN A 55 2.16 10.95 -41.24
CA ASN A 55 1.55 11.60 -40.08
C ASN A 55 0.63 10.74 -39.20
N THR A 56 1.24 9.98 -38.28
CA THR A 56 1.07 10.10 -36.80
C THR A 56 1.83 8.94 -36.14
N VAL A 57 2.92 9.22 -35.42
CA VAL A 57 3.60 8.21 -34.61
C VAL A 57 3.13 8.38 -33.16
N GLY A 58 2.04 7.70 -32.82
CA GLY A 58 1.76 7.32 -31.44
C GLY A 58 2.39 5.94 -31.20
N TRP A 59 3.31 5.86 -30.25
CA TRP A 59 3.89 4.59 -29.82
C TRP A 59 2.83 3.79 -29.07
N GLY A 60 2.22 2.82 -29.73
CA GLY A 60 1.17 2.01 -29.12
C GLY A 60 0.45 1.07 -30.10
N GLN A 61 1.19 0.38 -30.98
CA GLN A 61 0.63 -0.74 -31.75
C GLN A 61 1.77 -1.61 -32.29
N PHE A 62 2.27 -2.54 -31.46
CA PHE A 62 2.88 -3.75 -32.01
C PHE A 62 1.75 -4.63 -32.53
N VAL A 63 1.31 -4.36 -33.76
CA VAL A 63 0.62 -5.39 -34.54
C VAL A 63 1.69 -6.44 -34.85
N ILE A 64 1.42 -7.69 -34.49
CA ILE A 64 2.21 -8.85 -34.89
C ILE A 64 1.57 -9.39 -36.17
N PRO A 65 2.12 -9.18 -37.38
CA PRO A 65 1.74 -10.01 -38.51
C PRO A 65 2.97 -10.71 -39.07
N SER A 66 3.13 -12.01 -38.73
CA SER A 66 3.76 -13.02 -39.62
C SER A 66 3.95 -14.40 -38.97
N PHE A 67 3.81 -14.56 -37.64
CA PHE A 67 3.99 -15.88 -37.00
C PHE A 67 2.79 -16.85 -37.13
N LEU A 68 1.70 -16.45 -37.80
CA LEU A 68 0.45 -17.23 -37.86
C LEU A 68 0.15 -17.89 -39.23
N ALA A 69 1.04 -17.79 -40.22
CA ALA A 69 0.71 -18.16 -41.61
C ALA A 69 0.65 -19.68 -41.92
N ASN A 70 0.77 -20.58 -40.93
CA ASN A 70 0.70 -22.04 -41.15
C ASN A 70 -0.25 -22.75 -40.16
N TRP A 71 -1.45 -22.20 -39.97
CA TRP A 71 -2.52 -22.86 -39.20
C TRP A 71 -3.76 -23.04 -40.07
N PRO A 72 -4.44 -24.20 -40.06
CA PRO A 72 -5.56 -24.47 -40.94
C PRO A 72 -6.72 -23.49 -40.70
N ASP A 73 -7.33 -23.02 -41.80
CA ASP A 73 -8.32 -21.93 -41.92
C ASP A 73 -9.67 -22.15 -41.21
N SER A 74 -9.77 -23.08 -40.27
CA SER A 74 -10.99 -23.39 -39.49
C SER A 74 -11.02 -22.76 -38.09
N PHE A 75 -9.98 -22.02 -37.71
CA PHE A 75 -9.82 -21.56 -36.33
C PHE A 75 -10.13 -20.07 -36.13
N SER A 76 -10.98 -19.77 -35.14
CA SER A 76 -11.34 -18.42 -34.66
C SER A 76 -10.22 -17.67 -33.92
N TRP A 77 -8.94 -18.03 -34.11
CA TRP A 77 -7.79 -17.43 -33.38
C TRP A 77 -7.50 -15.98 -33.78
N GLN A 78 -8.00 -15.48 -34.91
CA GLN A 78 -7.68 -14.14 -35.43
C GLN A 78 -8.18 -12.98 -34.55
N HIS A 79 -8.99 -13.23 -33.50
CA HIS A 79 -9.62 -12.19 -32.67
C HIS A 79 -9.29 -12.26 -31.17
N ARG A 80 -8.51 -13.24 -30.70
CA ARG A 80 -8.21 -13.42 -29.27
C ARG A 80 -6.92 -12.68 -28.88
N GLN A 81 -7.07 -11.52 -28.24
CA GLN A 81 -5.95 -10.71 -27.74
C GLN A 81 -5.92 -10.72 -26.22
N LEU A 82 -4.73 -10.82 -25.63
CA LEU A 82 -4.55 -10.67 -24.19
C LEU A 82 -4.70 -9.19 -23.82
N LEU A 83 -5.61 -8.88 -22.90
CA LEU A 83 -5.87 -7.52 -22.43
C LEU A 83 -5.19 -7.24 -21.09
N LYS A 84 -5.16 -8.25 -20.21
CA LYS A 84 -4.56 -8.16 -18.89
C LYS A 84 -4.21 -9.55 -18.38
N ASP A 85 -3.11 -9.64 -17.66
CA ASP A 85 -2.75 -10.81 -16.87
C ASP A 85 -2.19 -10.39 -15.51
N SER A 86 -2.42 -11.20 -14.49
CA SER A 86 -1.83 -11.00 -13.16
C SER A 86 -1.84 -12.28 -12.34
N PHE A 87 -0.94 -12.36 -11.37
CA PHE A 87 -1.02 -13.35 -10.31
C PHE A 87 -2.07 -12.94 -9.27
N MET A 88 -3.02 -13.84 -8.99
CA MET A 88 -4.09 -13.64 -8.02
C MET A 88 -4.20 -14.83 -7.07
N VAL A 89 -4.75 -14.60 -5.88
CA VAL A 89 -5.00 -15.66 -4.90
C VAL A 89 -6.41 -16.18 -5.07
N GLU A 90 -6.57 -17.45 -5.43
CA GLU A 90 -7.86 -18.13 -5.50
C GLU A 90 -8.12 -18.87 -4.17
N LEU A 91 -9.34 -18.74 -3.63
CA LEU A 91 -9.80 -19.54 -2.50
C LEU A 91 -10.44 -20.83 -3.01
N VAL A 92 -9.77 -21.96 -2.79
CA VAL A 92 -10.24 -23.29 -3.19
C VAL A 92 -10.40 -24.15 -1.95
N GLU A 93 -11.63 -24.53 -1.61
CA GLU A 93 -11.93 -25.38 -0.43
C GLU A 93 -11.31 -24.83 0.87
N GLY A 94 -11.41 -23.50 1.09
CA GLY A 94 -10.82 -22.82 2.24
C GLY A 94 -9.30 -22.60 2.15
N SER A 95 -8.62 -23.17 1.15
CA SER A 95 -7.18 -22.99 0.94
C SER A 95 -6.88 -21.89 -0.07
N ARG A 96 -5.97 -20.97 0.30
CA ARG A 96 -5.41 -19.96 -0.60
C ARG A 96 -4.46 -20.60 -1.61
N LYS A 97 -4.66 -20.38 -2.90
CA LYS A 97 -3.82 -20.90 -3.98
C LYS A 97 -3.44 -19.78 -4.96
N LEU A 98 -2.15 -19.63 -5.23
CA LEU A 98 -1.69 -18.71 -6.26
C LEU A 98 -2.08 -19.21 -7.67
N ARG A 99 -2.64 -18.31 -8.47
CA ARG A 99 -3.06 -18.52 -9.86
C ARG A 99 -2.52 -17.41 -10.74
N HIS A 100 -2.26 -17.71 -12.00
CA HIS A 100 -2.09 -16.70 -13.03
C HIS A 100 -3.42 -16.60 -13.79
N VAL A 101 -4.01 -15.42 -13.71
CA VAL A 101 -5.29 -15.11 -14.34
C VAL A 101 -5.03 -14.29 -15.60
N PHE A 102 -5.64 -14.69 -16.71
CA PHE A 102 -5.51 -14.06 -18.01
C PHE A 102 -6.90 -13.63 -18.49
N LEU A 103 -7.04 -12.36 -18.86
CA LEU A 103 -8.22 -11.81 -19.50
C LEU A 103 -7.91 -11.54 -20.96
N PHE A 104 -8.56 -12.31 -21.81
CA PHE A 104 -8.58 -12.10 -23.25
C PHE A 104 -9.82 -11.29 -23.66
N THR A 105 -9.87 -10.89 -24.92
CA THR A 105 -11.02 -10.20 -25.53
C THR A 105 -12.34 -10.94 -25.42
N ASP A 106 -12.33 -12.28 -25.31
CA ASP A 106 -13.51 -13.13 -25.29
C ASP A 106 -13.56 -14.14 -24.13
N LEU A 107 -12.50 -14.24 -23.33
CA LEU A 107 -12.31 -15.29 -22.33
C LEU A 107 -11.64 -14.80 -21.05
N PHE A 108 -12.10 -15.31 -19.91
CA PHE A 108 -11.41 -15.23 -18.62
C PHE A 108 -10.82 -16.59 -18.26
N LEU A 109 -9.49 -16.68 -18.19
CA LEU A 109 -8.74 -17.93 -17.98
C LEU A 109 -8.00 -17.92 -16.64
N CYS A 110 -8.17 -18.97 -15.85
CA CYS A 110 -7.41 -19.20 -14.62
C CYS A 110 -6.48 -20.39 -14.81
N ALA A 111 -5.18 -20.17 -14.60
CA ALA A 111 -4.15 -21.19 -14.76
C ALA A 111 -3.20 -21.26 -13.56
N LYS A 112 -2.53 -22.40 -13.43
CA LYS A 112 -1.44 -22.63 -12.47
C LYS A 112 -0.12 -22.72 -13.24
N LEU A 113 0.84 -21.87 -12.90
CA LEU A 113 2.21 -21.97 -13.41
C LEU A 113 2.91 -23.18 -12.79
N LYS A 114 3.35 -24.13 -13.60
CA LYS A 114 4.20 -25.27 -13.19
C LYS A 114 5.65 -24.96 -13.56
N LYS A 115 6.53 -24.96 -12.57
CA LYS A 115 8.00 -24.98 -12.77
C LYS A 115 8.41 -26.45 -12.94
N GLN A 116 8.88 -26.86 -14.12
CA GLN A 116 9.44 -28.19 -14.29
C GLN A 116 10.82 -28.27 -13.62
N ILE A 117 11.06 -29.37 -12.91
CA ILE A 117 12.36 -29.71 -12.34
C ILE A 117 13.24 -30.19 -13.50
N GLY A 118 14.35 -29.50 -13.77
CA GLY A 118 15.32 -29.91 -14.81
C GLY A 118 15.50 -28.97 -16.02
N GLY A 119 15.14 -27.68 -15.91
CA GLY A 119 15.55 -26.66 -16.89
C GLY A 119 14.74 -26.58 -18.20
N LYS A 120 13.64 -27.32 -18.32
CA LYS A 120 12.69 -27.15 -19.44
C LYS A 120 11.66 -26.06 -19.14
N SER A 121 11.18 -25.44 -20.22
CA SER A 121 10.31 -24.25 -20.26
C SER A 121 9.15 -24.27 -19.26
N GLN A 122 8.79 -23.09 -18.77
CA GLN A 122 7.59 -22.88 -17.96
C GLN A 122 6.34 -23.39 -18.69
N GLN A 123 5.42 -24.02 -17.96
CA GLN A 123 4.15 -24.51 -18.52
C GLN A 123 2.98 -24.08 -17.64
N TYR A 124 1.88 -23.67 -18.28
CA TYR A 124 0.61 -23.40 -17.60
C TYR A 124 -0.30 -24.61 -17.62
N ASP A 125 -0.93 -24.85 -16.47
CA ASP A 125 -1.97 -25.85 -16.27
C ASP A 125 -3.30 -25.11 -16.09
N CYS A 126 -4.20 -25.20 -17.07
CA CYS A 126 -5.52 -24.58 -16.95
C CYS A 126 -6.28 -25.21 -15.77
N LYS A 127 -6.86 -24.37 -14.91
CA LYS A 127 -7.77 -24.81 -13.85
C LYS A 127 -9.22 -24.67 -14.26
N TRP A 128 -9.55 -23.56 -14.88
CA TRP A 128 -10.87 -23.31 -15.47
C TRP A 128 -10.79 -22.09 -16.38
N TYR A 129 -11.78 -21.95 -17.25
CA TYR A 129 -12.02 -20.75 -18.05
C TYR A 129 -13.51 -20.43 -18.05
N ILE A 130 -13.85 -19.17 -18.30
CA ILE A 130 -15.22 -18.69 -18.45
C ILE A 130 -15.26 -17.78 -19.69
N PRO A 131 -16.05 -18.11 -20.73
CA PRO A 131 -16.33 -17.16 -21.81
C PRO A 131 -16.91 -15.87 -21.24
N LEU A 132 -16.49 -14.70 -21.73
CA LEU A 132 -16.95 -13.44 -21.15
C LEU A 132 -18.47 -13.24 -21.25
N SER A 133 -19.12 -13.82 -22.26
CA SER A 133 -20.59 -13.85 -22.39
C SER A 133 -21.28 -14.60 -21.24
N ASP A 134 -20.60 -15.57 -20.63
CA ASP A 134 -21.10 -16.37 -19.50
C ASP A 134 -20.60 -15.88 -18.14
N LEU A 135 -19.64 -14.96 -18.13
CA LEU A 135 -19.08 -14.38 -16.92
C LEU A 135 -20.08 -13.39 -16.31
N SER A 136 -20.26 -13.48 -15.00
CA SER A 136 -21.02 -12.53 -14.21
C SER A 136 -20.32 -12.27 -12.89
N PHE A 137 -20.62 -11.15 -12.27
CA PHE A 137 -20.21 -10.86 -10.91
C PHE A 137 -21.47 -10.98 -10.04
N GLN A 138 -21.38 -11.73 -8.94
CA GLN A 138 -22.54 -12.03 -8.09
C GLN A 138 -23.10 -10.76 -7.43
N MET A 139 -24.42 -10.58 -7.51
CA MET A 139 -25.21 -9.64 -6.71
C MET A 139 -25.66 -10.36 -5.42
N VAL A 140 -25.59 -9.74 -4.24
CA VAL A 140 -25.91 -10.40 -2.94
C VAL A 140 -27.42 -10.51 -2.74
N ASP A 141 -28.10 -11.34 -3.53
CA ASP A 141 -29.49 -11.72 -3.27
C ASP A 141 -29.71 -13.23 -3.04
N ASP A 142 -28.67 -14.05 -3.08
CA ASP A 142 -28.81 -15.48 -2.75
C ASP A 142 -28.16 -15.83 -1.41
N SER A 143 -29.04 -16.29 -0.50
CA SER A 143 -28.88 -16.72 0.89
C SER A 143 -27.88 -17.87 1.13
N GLU A 144 -26.90 -18.11 0.26
CA GLU A 144 -25.84 -19.07 0.55
C GLU A 144 -24.75 -18.39 1.37
N MET A 145 -24.43 -19.00 2.53
CA MET A 145 -23.35 -18.58 3.42
C MET A 145 -22.11 -18.21 2.59
N VAL A 146 -21.79 -16.91 2.57
CA VAL A 146 -20.51 -16.43 2.07
C VAL A 146 -19.43 -17.29 2.72
N PRO A 147 -18.58 -18.02 1.96
CA PRO A 147 -17.49 -18.75 2.57
C PRO A 147 -16.69 -17.75 3.38
N ASN A 148 -16.66 -17.91 4.70
CA ASN A 148 -15.92 -17.01 5.58
C ASN A 148 -14.48 -16.98 5.07
N VAL A 149 -14.08 -15.87 4.46
CA VAL A 149 -12.69 -15.66 4.07
C VAL A 149 -11.93 -15.61 5.39
N SER A 150 -11.13 -16.64 5.67
CA SER A 150 -10.27 -16.63 6.85
C SER A 150 -9.32 -15.45 6.75
N LEU A 151 -9.59 -14.41 7.54
CA LEU A 151 -8.74 -13.25 7.67
C LEU A 151 -7.42 -13.71 8.30
N VAL A 152 -6.31 -13.36 7.65
CA VAL A 152 -4.99 -13.56 8.24
C VAL A 152 -4.79 -12.43 9.24
N PRO A 153 -4.43 -12.72 10.50
CA PRO A 153 -4.17 -11.67 11.49
C PRO A 153 -3.07 -10.72 11.00
N ASP A 154 -3.24 -9.41 11.26
CA ASP A 154 -2.25 -8.39 10.88
C ASP A 154 -0.88 -8.66 11.53
N GLU A 155 -0.86 -9.27 12.72
CA GLU A 155 0.38 -9.71 13.41
C GLU A 155 1.21 -10.69 12.57
N GLU A 156 0.56 -11.66 11.91
CA GLU A 156 1.26 -12.62 11.06
C GLU A 156 1.80 -11.94 9.79
N LEU A 157 1.05 -11.00 9.21
CA LEU A 157 1.46 -10.22 8.05
C LEU A 157 2.67 -9.34 8.38
N ASP A 158 2.66 -8.67 9.52
CA ASP A 158 3.78 -7.85 9.97
C ASP A 158 5.01 -8.71 10.27
N ALA A 159 4.85 -9.86 10.93
CA ALA A 159 5.92 -10.83 11.14
C ALA A 159 6.58 -11.27 9.82
N MET A 160 5.79 -11.47 8.76
CA MET A 160 6.32 -11.76 7.41
C MET A 160 7.08 -10.58 6.81
N LYS A 161 6.54 -9.36 6.87
CA LYS A 161 7.21 -8.14 6.36
C LYS A 161 8.57 -7.91 7.05
N ILE A 162 8.64 -8.16 8.35
CA ILE A 162 9.88 -8.02 9.14
C ILE A 162 10.92 -9.05 8.69
N LYS A 163 10.54 -10.32 8.56
CA LYS A 163 11.44 -11.36 8.04
C LYS A 163 11.96 -11.00 6.64
N ILE A 164 11.10 -10.46 5.78
CA ILE A 164 11.49 -9.96 4.45
C ILE A 164 12.51 -8.81 4.57
N SER A 165 12.24 -7.83 5.44
CA SER A 165 13.17 -6.71 5.70
C SER A 165 14.54 -7.20 6.20
N GLN A 166 14.55 -8.14 7.16
CA GLN A 166 15.77 -8.70 7.71
C GLN A 166 16.57 -9.48 6.67
N LEU A 167 15.89 -10.29 5.84
CA LEU A 167 16.55 -11.03 4.77
C LEU A 167 17.13 -10.10 3.70
N LYS A 168 16.43 -9.02 3.34
CA LYS A 168 16.95 -7.99 2.41
C LYS A 168 18.21 -7.33 2.96
N SER A 169 18.19 -6.99 4.25
CA SER A 169 19.34 -6.46 4.99
C SER A 169 20.53 -7.43 4.96
N ASP A 170 20.32 -8.69 5.34
CA ASP A 170 21.36 -9.73 5.35
C ASP A 170 21.98 -9.91 3.96
N ILE A 171 21.16 -9.88 2.91
CA ILE A 171 21.61 -9.92 1.52
C ILE A 171 22.51 -8.73 1.19
N GLN A 172 22.14 -7.51 1.58
CA GLN A 172 22.96 -6.32 1.35
C GLN A 172 24.30 -6.38 2.11
N ARG A 173 24.30 -6.87 3.36
CA ARG A 173 25.52 -7.06 4.15
C ARG A 173 26.44 -8.10 3.53
N GLU A 174 25.90 -9.23 3.10
CA GLU A 174 26.69 -10.30 2.47
C GLU A 174 27.30 -9.82 1.13
N LYS A 175 26.55 -9.03 0.34
CA LYS A 175 27.07 -8.38 -0.88
C LYS A 175 28.25 -7.46 -0.57
N LYS A 176 28.13 -6.60 0.45
CA LYS A 176 29.22 -5.69 0.86
C LYS A 176 30.44 -6.43 1.40
N ALA A 177 30.22 -7.59 2.04
CA ALA A 177 31.30 -8.40 2.61
C ALA A 177 32.11 -9.17 1.56
N ASN A 178 31.71 -9.19 0.28
CA ASN A 178 32.34 -9.96 -0.81
C ASN A 178 32.57 -11.46 -0.44
N LYS A 179 31.73 -12.02 0.45
CA LYS A 179 31.82 -13.43 0.87
C LYS A 179 30.92 -14.30 -0.03
N GLY A 180 31.43 -15.50 -0.36
CA GLY A 180 31.00 -16.40 -1.45
C GLY A 180 29.52 -16.46 -1.88
N SER A 181 29.31 -16.66 -3.20
CA SER A 181 28.00 -16.74 -3.90
C SER A 181 26.97 -17.67 -3.26
N LYS A 182 27.41 -18.78 -2.63
CA LYS A 182 26.52 -19.82 -2.11
C LYS A 182 25.65 -19.35 -0.92
N ASN A 183 26.18 -18.52 -0.03
CA ASN A 183 25.39 -17.99 1.09
C ASN A 183 24.38 -16.93 0.61
N LEU A 184 24.82 -16.06 -0.31
CA LEU A 184 23.97 -15.08 -0.96
C LEU A 184 22.78 -15.74 -1.67
N GLU A 185 23.01 -16.80 -2.44
CA GLU A 185 21.94 -17.60 -3.07
C GLU A 185 20.97 -18.22 -2.06
N ARG A 186 21.47 -18.70 -0.91
CA ARG A 186 20.62 -19.25 0.15
C ARG A 186 19.73 -18.18 0.77
N LEU A 187 20.25 -16.98 1.04
CA LEU A 187 19.47 -15.86 1.57
C LEU A 187 18.43 -15.39 0.56
N LYS A 188 18.82 -15.26 -0.71
CA LYS A 188 17.93 -14.96 -1.85
C LYS A 188 16.77 -15.95 -1.94
N LYS A 189 17.04 -17.25 -1.80
CA LYS A 189 15.99 -18.28 -1.77
C LYS A 189 15.01 -18.10 -0.61
N LYS A 190 15.53 -17.88 0.61
CA LYS A 190 14.68 -17.61 1.79
C LYS A 190 13.82 -16.35 1.63
N LEU A 191 14.38 -15.29 1.04
CA LEU A 191 13.65 -14.06 0.75
C LEU A 191 12.48 -14.35 -0.20
N SER A 192 12.75 -15.05 -1.30
CA SER A 192 11.72 -15.45 -2.27
C SER A 192 10.60 -16.28 -1.64
N GLU A 193 10.93 -17.20 -0.72
CA GLU A 193 9.95 -18.00 0.01
C GLU A 193 9.06 -17.13 0.92
N GLN A 194 9.63 -16.18 1.66
CA GLN A 194 8.85 -15.28 2.53
C GLN A 194 7.99 -14.30 1.73
N GLU A 195 8.51 -13.72 0.64
CA GLU A 195 7.73 -12.84 -0.24
C GLU A 195 6.58 -13.58 -0.91
N SER A 196 6.81 -14.83 -1.34
CA SER A 196 5.74 -15.66 -1.90
C SER A 196 4.66 -16.00 -0.88
N LEU A 197 5.03 -16.17 0.39
CA LEU A 197 4.06 -16.40 1.46
C LEU A 197 3.23 -15.14 1.74
N LEU A 198 3.88 -13.98 1.82
CA LEU A 198 3.20 -12.71 2.02
C LEU A 198 2.22 -12.41 0.87
N LEU A 199 2.60 -12.69 -0.38
CA LEU A 199 1.73 -12.54 -1.56
C LEU A 199 0.49 -13.43 -1.50
N LEU A 200 0.62 -14.61 -0.90
CA LEU A 200 -0.49 -15.55 -0.74
C LEU A 200 -1.46 -15.14 0.38
N MET A 201 -0.90 -14.58 1.46
CA MET A 201 -1.63 -14.37 2.73
C MET A 201 -2.22 -12.96 2.87
N SER A 202 -1.66 -11.97 2.19
CA SER A 202 -2.08 -10.57 2.31
C SER A 202 -3.43 -10.21 1.67
N PRO A 203 -3.84 -10.74 0.49
CA PRO A 203 -5.11 -10.32 -0.09
C PRO A 203 -6.26 -10.88 0.74
N ASN A 204 -7.23 -10.05 1.10
CA ASN A 204 -8.33 -10.43 2.01
C ASN A 204 -9.71 -10.01 1.50
N MET A 205 -9.77 -9.19 0.44
CA MET A 205 -11.02 -8.72 -0.14
C MET A 205 -11.52 -9.70 -1.20
N ALA A 206 -12.77 -10.14 -1.10
CA ALA A 206 -13.32 -11.10 -2.05
C ALA A 206 -13.54 -10.45 -3.44
N PHE A 207 -13.18 -11.18 -4.49
CA PHE A 207 -13.51 -10.90 -5.88
C PHE A 207 -14.14 -12.15 -6.49
N ARG A 208 -15.48 -12.20 -6.48
CA ARG A 208 -16.25 -13.36 -6.92
C ARG A 208 -16.60 -13.24 -8.39
N VAL A 209 -16.28 -14.30 -9.14
CA VAL A 209 -16.69 -14.47 -10.53
C VAL A 209 -17.59 -15.69 -10.65
N HIS A 210 -18.70 -15.54 -11.37
CA HIS A 210 -19.69 -16.58 -11.56
C HIS A 210 -19.83 -16.91 -13.04
N ASN A 211 -19.77 -18.20 -13.34
CA ASN A 211 -20.17 -18.74 -14.63
C ASN A 211 -21.67 -19.01 -14.57
N ARG A 212 -22.45 -18.43 -15.49
CA ARG A 212 -23.91 -18.64 -15.61
C ARG A 212 -24.33 -20.12 -15.65
N HIS A 213 -23.42 -21.04 -15.99
CA HIS A 213 -23.61 -22.49 -15.95
C HIS A 213 -23.42 -23.10 -14.55
N GLY A 214 -23.41 -22.28 -13.48
CA GLY A 214 -23.57 -22.70 -12.09
C GLY A 214 -22.29 -22.79 -11.24
N LYS A 215 -21.10 -22.50 -11.79
CA LYS A 215 -19.85 -22.52 -11.00
C LYS A 215 -19.41 -21.11 -10.60
N SER A 216 -19.13 -20.92 -9.31
CA SER A 216 -18.56 -19.69 -8.76
C SER A 216 -17.11 -19.91 -8.35
N TYR A 217 -16.28 -18.89 -8.56
CA TYR A 217 -14.89 -18.87 -8.11
C TYR A 217 -14.65 -17.59 -7.33
N THR A 218 -13.90 -17.70 -6.23
CA THR A 218 -13.57 -16.56 -5.37
C THR A 218 -12.08 -16.32 -5.43
N PHE A 219 -11.69 -15.15 -5.93
CA PHE A 219 -10.35 -14.62 -5.73
C PHE A 219 -10.30 -13.72 -4.50
N LEU A 220 -9.11 -13.57 -3.94
CA LEU A 220 -8.78 -12.56 -2.96
C LEU A 220 -7.90 -11.52 -3.64
N ILE A 221 -8.28 -10.26 -3.49
CA ILE A 221 -7.59 -9.10 -4.04
C ILE A 221 -7.22 -8.13 -2.92
N SER A 222 -6.33 -7.19 -3.23
CA SER A 222 -5.70 -6.33 -2.22
C SER A 222 -6.38 -4.97 -2.07
N SER A 223 -7.17 -4.53 -3.06
CA SER A 223 -7.84 -3.22 -3.00
C SER A 223 -9.05 -3.12 -3.94
N ASP A 224 -9.93 -2.16 -3.65
CA ASP A 224 -11.02 -1.79 -4.54
C ASP A 224 -10.53 -1.23 -5.89
N TYR A 225 -9.34 -0.62 -5.91
CA TYR A 225 -8.69 -0.17 -7.15
C TYR A 225 -8.54 -1.34 -8.15
N GLU A 226 -7.96 -2.45 -7.70
CA GLU A 226 -7.74 -3.64 -8.53
C GLU A 226 -9.08 -4.30 -8.90
N ARG A 227 -10.01 -4.39 -7.94
CA ARG A 227 -11.37 -4.89 -8.15
C ARG A 227 -12.06 -4.17 -9.30
N ALA A 228 -12.03 -2.84 -9.25
CA ALA A 228 -12.67 -1.97 -10.23
C ALA A 228 -12.02 -2.11 -11.60
N GLU A 229 -10.68 -2.18 -11.66
CA GLU A 229 -9.94 -2.37 -12.91
C GLU A 229 -10.33 -3.66 -13.64
N TRP A 230 -10.32 -4.80 -12.94
CA TRP A 230 -10.75 -6.07 -13.54
C TRP A 230 -12.21 -6.02 -14.04
N ARG A 231 -13.12 -5.47 -13.23
CA ARG A 231 -14.55 -5.37 -13.60
C ARG A 231 -14.78 -4.45 -14.80
N GLU A 232 -14.08 -3.32 -14.87
CA GLU A 232 -14.20 -2.35 -15.95
C GLU A 232 -13.77 -2.95 -17.30
N ILE A 233 -12.60 -3.60 -17.34
CA ILE A 233 -12.10 -4.22 -18.57
C ILE A 233 -13.01 -5.37 -19.01
N VAL A 234 -13.45 -6.22 -18.07
CA VAL A 234 -14.40 -7.31 -18.36
C VAL A 234 -15.71 -6.76 -18.94
N ARG A 235 -16.33 -5.78 -18.27
CA ARG A 235 -17.62 -5.22 -18.71
C ARG A 235 -17.52 -4.55 -20.07
N GLU A 236 -16.40 -3.88 -20.36
CA GLU A 236 -16.17 -3.25 -21.67
C GLU A 236 -16.08 -4.29 -22.79
N GLN A 237 -15.45 -5.44 -22.54
CA GLN A 237 -15.42 -6.53 -23.53
C GLN A 237 -16.76 -7.26 -23.64
N GLN A 238 -17.50 -7.42 -22.54
CA GLN A 238 -18.82 -8.04 -22.57
C GLN A 238 -19.81 -7.31 -23.49
N LYS A 239 -19.68 -6.00 -23.68
CA LYS A 239 -20.46 -5.23 -24.67
C LYS A 239 -20.22 -5.66 -26.12
N LYS A 240 -19.09 -6.34 -26.38
CA LYS A 240 -18.64 -6.78 -27.71
C LYS A 240 -18.82 -8.30 -27.89
N CYS A 241 -19.06 -9.05 -26.81
CA CYS A 241 -19.18 -10.51 -26.82
C CYS A 241 -20.63 -10.97 -26.63
N PHE A 242 -21.23 -11.54 -27.68
CA PHE A 242 -22.65 -11.94 -27.65
C PHE A 242 -22.89 -13.45 -27.66
N LYS A 243 -21.85 -14.27 -27.86
CA LYS A 243 -21.97 -15.72 -27.98
C LYS A 243 -21.11 -16.45 -26.95
N SER A 244 -21.68 -17.48 -26.33
CA SER A 244 -20.94 -18.45 -25.53
C SER A 244 -20.21 -19.44 -26.45
N PHE A 245 -19.16 -20.06 -25.93
CA PHE A 245 -18.39 -21.09 -26.63
C PHE A 245 -17.73 -22.04 -25.62
N SER A 246 -17.30 -23.21 -26.11
CA SER A 246 -16.49 -24.16 -25.36
C SER A 246 -15.20 -24.46 -26.12
N LEU A 247 -14.07 -24.43 -25.43
CA LEU A 247 -12.78 -24.86 -25.95
C LEU A 247 -12.60 -26.37 -25.77
N THR A 248 -12.09 -27.03 -26.81
CA THR A 248 -11.60 -28.41 -26.75
C THR A 248 -10.32 -28.50 -25.92
N SER A 249 -9.95 -29.70 -25.48
CA SER A 249 -8.69 -29.93 -24.74
C SER A 249 -7.44 -29.50 -25.53
N VAL A 250 -7.48 -29.64 -26.86
CA VAL A 250 -6.35 -29.25 -27.74
C VAL A 250 -6.24 -27.73 -27.81
N GLU A 251 -7.36 -27.02 -28.02
CA GLU A 251 -7.39 -25.56 -28.04
C GLU A 251 -6.94 -24.96 -26.71
N LEU A 252 -7.36 -25.56 -25.59
CA LEU A 252 -6.97 -25.11 -24.27
C LEU A 252 -5.47 -25.32 -24.01
N GLN A 253 -4.92 -26.46 -24.43
CA GLN A 253 -3.48 -26.71 -24.35
C GLN A 253 -2.69 -25.71 -25.21
N MET A 254 -3.16 -25.42 -26.42
CA MET A 254 -2.57 -24.40 -27.29
C MET A 254 -2.63 -23.01 -26.65
N LEU A 255 -3.77 -22.62 -26.07
CA LEU A 255 -3.94 -21.34 -25.39
C LEU A 255 -2.95 -21.19 -24.22
N THR A 256 -2.92 -22.17 -23.32
CA THR A 256 -2.03 -22.15 -22.15
C THR A 256 -0.55 -22.17 -22.53
N ASN A 257 -0.17 -22.87 -23.61
CA ASN A 257 1.18 -22.82 -24.15
C ASN A 257 1.53 -21.42 -24.69
N SER A 258 0.58 -20.75 -25.35
CA SER A 258 0.74 -19.38 -25.83
C SER A 258 0.82 -18.36 -24.70
N CYS A 259 0.17 -18.59 -23.56
CA CYS A 259 0.20 -17.69 -22.40
C CYS A 259 1.62 -17.44 -21.88
N VAL A 260 2.53 -18.42 -21.97
CA VAL A 260 3.94 -18.25 -21.58
C VAL A 260 4.63 -17.15 -22.39
N LYS A 261 4.24 -16.98 -23.66
CA LYS A 261 4.78 -15.97 -24.56
C LYS A 261 4.03 -14.63 -24.48
N LEU A 262 2.73 -14.69 -24.20
CA LEU A 262 1.85 -13.52 -24.21
C LEU A 262 1.84 -12.76 -22.88
N GLN A 263 2.18 -13.41 -21.76
CA GLN A 263 2.13 -12.80 -20.43
C GLN A 263 2.87 -11.46 -20.39
N THR A 264 2.20 -10.41 -19.92
CA THR A 264 2.85 -9.14 -19.61
C THR A 264 3.60 -9.22 -18.28
N VAL A 265 3.16 -10.12 -17.39
CA VAL A 265 3.82 -10.42 -16.13
C VAL A 265 4.64 -11.70 -16.27
N HIS A 266 5.94 -11.55 -16.55
CA HIS A 266 6.81 -12.71 -16.80
C HIS A 266 7.21 -13.49 -15.55
N HIS A 267 7.11 -12.85 -14.38
CA HIS A 267 7.56 -13.41 -13.10
C HIS A 267 6.53 -13.11 -12.02
N ILE A 268 6.45 -14.01 -11.02
CA ILE A 268 5.73 -13.73 -9.78
C ILE A 268 6.29 -12.42 -9.22
N PRO A 269 5.45 -11.47 -8.78
CA PRO A 269 5.87 -10.13 -8.36
C PRO A 269 6.58 -10.16 -7.01
N LEU A 270 7.77 -10.75 -6.99
CA LEU A 270 8.69 -10.81 -5.85
C LEU A 270 9.77 -9.75 -6.06
N THR A 271 10.13 -9.01 -5.01
CA THR A 271 11.08 -7.89 -5.19
C THR A 271 12.49 -8.40 -5.51
N ILE A 272 12.82 -9.65 -5.19
CA ILE A 272 14.06 -10.30 -5.62
C ILE A 272 14.20 -10.42 -7.16
N ASN A 273 13.10 -10.36 -7.89
CA ASN A 273 13.11 -10.43 -9.35
C ASN A 273 13.37 -9.07 -10.00
N LYS A 274 13.38 -7.97 -9.23
CA LYS A 274 13.79 -6.64 -9.68
C LYS A 274 15.32 -6.54 -9.61
N GLU A 275 15.94 -5.97 -10.63
CA GLU A 275 17.40 -5.75 -10.65
C GLU A 275 17.84 -4.83 -9.51
N ASP A 276 19.09 -4.98 -9.05
CA ASP A 276 19.63 -4.41 -7.81
C ASP A 276 19.67 -2.86 -7.74
N ASP A 277 19.28 -2.16 -8.80
CA ASP A 277 19.36 -0.70 -8.96
C ASP A 277 18.03 0.05 -8.73
N GLU A 278 16.92 -0.62 -8.40
CA GLU A 278 15.68 0.11 -8.05
C GLU A 278 15.81 0.86 -6.71
N PRO A 279 15.37 2.12 -6.63
CA PRO A 279 15.45 2.90 -5.41
C PRO A 279 14.63 2.22 -4.30
N SER A 280 15.26 2.09 -3.12
CA SER A 280 14.56 1.71 -1.90
C SER A 280 13.38 2.66 -1.71
N GLY A 281 12.17 2.13 -1.52
CA GLY A 281 10.98 2.94 -1.27
C GLY A 281 11.18 3.90 -0.10
N LEU A 282 10.36 4.93 -0.02
CA LEU A 282 10.49 6.00 0.96
C LEU A 282 10.09 5.54 2.37
N TYR A 283 10.87 5.95 3.36
CA TYR A 283 10.58 5.77 4.79
C TYR A 283 10.54 7.14 5.47
N GLY A 284 9.39 7.51 6.03
CA GLY A 284 9.18 8.85 6.59
C GLY A 284 7.74 9.28 6.49
N PHE A 285 7.52 10.58 6.31
CA PHE A 285 6.17 11.15 6.26
C PHE A 285 5.98 11.86 4.92
N LEU A 286 4.89 11.53 4.24
CA LEU A 286 4.41 12.20 3.05
C LEU A 286 3.26 13.12 3.45
N ASN A 287 3.49 14.42 3.36
CA ASN A 287 2.43 15.40 3.47
C ASN A 287 1.73 15.51 2.11
N VAL A 288 0.41 15.35 2.09
CA VAL A 288 -0.39 15.37 0.88
C VAL A 288 -1.52 16.37 1.06
N ILE A 289 -1.60 17.37 0.19
CA ILE A 289 -2.75 18.28 0.11
C ILE A 289 -3.61 17.83 -1.06
N VAL A 290 -4.85 17.45 -0.78
CA VAL A 290 -5.86 17.21 -1.81
C VAL A 290 -6.60 18.53 -2.02
N HIS A 291 -6.29 19.23 -3.11
CA HIS A 291 -6.87 20.56 -3.37
C HIS A 291 -8.30 20.44 -3.86
N SER A 292 -8.49 19.93 -5.07
CA SER A 292 -9.78 19.90 -5.74
C SER A 292 -9.85 18.82 -6.80
N ALA A 293 -11.06 18.50 -7.24
CA ALA A 293 -11.30 17.68 -8.40
C ALA A 293 -12.26 18.36 -9.38
N THR A 294 -12.11 18.10 -10.67
CA THR A 294 -12.97 18.62 -11.74
C THR A 294 -13.25 17.53 -12.78
N GLY A 295 -14.23 17.73 -13.67
CA GLY A 295 -14.52 16.80 -14.77
C GLY A 295 -15.57 15.72 -14.46
N PHE A 296 -16.25 15.78 -13.31
CA PHE A 296 -17.41 14.94 -13.06
C PHE A 296 -18.60 15.38 -13.92
N LYS A 297 -19.25 14.42 -14.59
CA LYS A 297 -20.36 14.71 -15.53
C LYS A 297 -21.64 15.19 -14.84
N GLN A 298 -21.82 14.82 -13.57
CA GLN A 298 -23.01 15.11 -12.78
C GLN A 298 -22.61 15.54 -11.38
N SER A 299 -23.48 16.34 -10.77
CA SER A 299 -23.35 16.74 -9.37
C SER A 299 -23.66 15.55 -8.45
N SER A 300 -22.76 15.30 -7.51
CA SER A 300 -22.82 14.16 -6.59
C SER A 300 -22.16 14.52 -5.25
N SER A 301 -22.33 13.65 -4.24
CA SER A 301 -21.55 13.76 -3.00
C SER A 301 -20.22 13.05 -3.15
N LEU A 302 -19.11 13.77 -3.09
CA LEU A 302 -17.79 13.27 -3.51
C LEU A 302 -16.77 13.29 -2.37
N TYR A 303 -15.90 12.29 -2.31
CA TYR A 303 -14.71 12.28 -1.45
C TYR A 303 -13.56 11.53 -2.12
N CYS A 304 -12.35 11.71 -1.60
CA CYS A 304 -11.15 11.01 -2.05
C CYS A 304 -10.58 10.15 -0.93
N THR A 305 -9.96 9.03 -1.29
CA THR A 305 -9.08 8.29 -0.39
C THR A 305 -7.67 8.23 -0.94
N LEU A 306 -6.70 8.19 -0.02
CA LEU A 306 -5.29 8.07 -0.31
C LEU A 306 -4.79 6.72 0.20
N GLU A 307 -4.19 5.93 -0.70
CA GLU A 307 -3.59 4.64 -0.37
C GLU A 307 -2.10 4.66 -0.71
N VAL A 308 -1.27 4.12 0.17
CA VAL A 308 0.17 3.94 -0.10
C VAL A 308 0.51 2.46 -0.02
N ASP A 309 1.49 2.03 -0.81
CA ASP A 309 1.98 0.67 -0.73
C ASP A 309 2.97 0.47 0.42
N SER A 310 3.00 -0.73 0.97
CA SER A 310 4.11 -1.25 1.76
C SER A 310 4.45 -2.60 1.18
N PHE A 311 5.63 -2.72 0.55
CA PHE A 311 6.05 -3.94 -0.18
C PHE A 311 5.03 -4.40 -1.25
N GLY A 312 4.37 -3.46 -1.94
CA GLY A 312 3.36 -3.75 -2.96
C GLY A 312 1.93 -3.95 -2.43
N TYR A 313 1.72 -3.89 -1.11
CA TYR A 313 0.39 -3.96 -0.50
C TYR A 313 -0.14 -2.57 -0.20
N PHE A 314 -1.22 -2.19 -0.87
CA PHE A 314 -1.83 -0.87 -0.69
C PHE A 314 -2.72 -0.84 0.55
N VAL A 315 -2.54 0.22 1.33
CA VAL A 315 -3.31 0.45 2.55
C VAL A 315 -3.88 1.85 2.49
N ASN A 316 -5.18 1.97 2.75
CA ASN A 316 -5.83 3.26 2.98
C ASN A 316 -5.21 3.96 4.20
N LYS A 317 -4.70 5.18 3.99
CA LYS A 317 -4.07 5.99 5.04
C LYS A 317 -4.80 7.28 5.33
N ALA A 318 -5.61 7.79 4.39
CA ALA A 318 -6.36 9.03 4.59
C ALA A 318 -7.62 9.08 3.72
N LYS A 319 -8.59 9.88 4.18
CA LYS A 319 -9.87 10.11 3.53
C LYS A 319 -10.26 11.59 3.67
N THR A 320 -10.67 12.21 2.58
CA THR A 320 -11.20 13.58 2.62
C THR A 320 -12.62 13.62 3.15
N ARG A 321 -13.06 14.79 3.61
CA ARG A 321 -14.47 15.03 3.90
C ARG A 321 -15.33 14.86 2.65
N VAL A 322 -16.58 14.50 2.86
CA VAL A 322 -17.55 14.38 1.78
C VAL A 322 -18.05 15.77 1.41
N TYR A 323 -17.71 16.21 0.19
CA TYR A 323 -18.25 17.43 -0.39
C TYR A 323 -19.57 17.10 -1.09
N ARG A 324 -20.67 17.67 -0.63
CA ARG A 324 -22.01 17.30 -1.12
C ARG A 324 -22.38 18.05 -2.39
N ASP A 325 -23.16 17.39 -3.22
CA ASP A 325 -23.89 17.95 -4.37
C ASP A 325 -23.05 18.90 -5.22
N THR A 326 -21.88 18.43 -5.66
CA THR A 326 -20.99 19.17 -6.57
C THR A 326 -20.42 18.27 -7.67
N ALA A 327 -20.04 18.90 -8.78
CA ALA A 327 -19.21 18.30 -9.83
C ALA A 327 -17.75 18.79 -9.78
N GLU A 328 -17.43 19.72 -8.88
CA GLU A 328 -16.11 20.35 -8.75
C GLU A 328 -15.77 20.55 -7.26
N PRO A 329 -15.54 19.47 -6.50
CA PRO A 329 -15.26 19.57 -5.08
C PRO A 329 -13.91 20.26 -4.82
N ASN A 330 -13.89 21.09 -3.78
CA ASN A 330 -12.71 21.81 -3.33
C ASN A 330 -12.47 21.53 -1.84
N TRP A 331 -11.59 20.57 -1.55
CA TRP A 331 -11.31 20.12 -0.19
C TRP A 331 -10.25 20.99 0.49
N ASN A 332 -9.11 21.21 -0.18
CA ASN A 332 -7.90 21.79 0.42
C ASN A 332 -7.53 21.15 1.77
N GLU A 333 -7.61 19.83 1.86
CA GLU A 333 -7.30 19.09 3.06
C GLU A 333 -5.89 18.52 2.97
N GLU A 334 -5.09 18.78 4.01
CA GLU A 334 -3.73 18.28 4.16
C GLU A 334 -3.73 17.03 5.04
N PHE A 335 -2.92 16.03 4.70
CA PHE A 335 -2.75 14.80 5.45
C PHE A 335 -1.27 14.48 5.60
N GLU A 336 -0.84 14.10 6.80
CA GLU A 336 0.47 13.53 7.06
C GLU A 336 0.35 11.99 7.02
N ILE A 337 0.98 11.34 6.04
CA ILE A 337 0.92 9.89 5.83
C ILE A 337 2.27 9.27 6.11
N GLU A 338 2.31 8.28 7.00
CA GLU A 338 3.51 7.50 7.27
C GLU A 338 3.80 6.49 6.14
N LEU A 339 5.04 6.53 5.63
CA LEU A 339 5.56 5.65 4.59
C LEU A 339 6.50 4.59 5.18
N GLU A 340 6.34 3.36 4.70
CA GLU A 340 7.07 2.17 5.16
C GLU A 340 7.65 1.43 3.95
N GLY A 341 8.64 2.06 3.30
CA GLY A 341 9.22 1.53 2.07
C GLY A 341 8.27 1.68 0.88
N SER A 342 7.42 2.71 0.93
CA SER A 342 6.39 2.98 -0.08
C SER A 342 7.00 3.55 -1.36
N GLN A 343 6.49 3.12 -2.51
CA GLN A 343 6.92 3.53 -3.84
C GLN A 343 5.79 4.21 -4.63
N THR A 344 4.54 4.07 -4.21
CA THR A 344 3.38 4.53 -4.96
C THR A 344 2.32 5.10 -4.01
N LEU A 345 1.81 6.28 -4.36
CA LEU A 345 0.58 6.84 -3.77
C LEU A 345 -0.55 6.69 -4.79
N ARG A 346 -1.63 6.01 -4.39
CA ARG A 346 -2.89 5.91 -5.15
C ARG A 346 -3.91 6.89 -4.59
N ILE A 347 -4.70 7.47 -5.48
CA ILE A 347 -5.87 8.27 -5.17
C ILE A 347 -7.11 7.64 -5.82
N LEU A 348 -8.19 7.55 -5.03
CA LEU A 348 -9.48 7.05 -5.47
C LEU A 348 -10.53 8.10 -5.17
N CYS A 349 -11.28 8.53 -6.20
CA CYS A 349 -12.43 9.39 -6.05
C CYS A 349 -13.69 8.55 -5.95
N TYR A 350 -14.50 8.81 -4.93
CA TYR A 350 -15.75 8.11 -4.67
C TYR A 350 -16.93 9.06 -4.74
N GLU A 351 -18.05 8.53 -5.21
CA GLU A 351 -19.38 9.06 -4.97
C GLU A 351 -20.01 8.36 -3.77
N LYS A 352 -20.36 9.15 -2.75
CA LYS A 352 -21.05 8.66 -1.56
C LYS A 352 -22.53 8.42 -1.83
N CYS A 353 -22.98 7.21 -1.57
CA CYS A 353 -24.35 6.81 -1.83
C CYS A 353 -25.18 6.76 -0.54
N TYR A 354 -26.12 7.72 -0.37
CA TYR A 354 -26.96 7.79 0.83
C TYR A 354 -28.24 6.96 0.77
N HIS A 355 -28.62 6.42 -0.40
CA HIS A 355 -29.87 5.67 -0.59
C HIS A 355 -29.64 4.17 -0.61
N LYS A 356 -29.90 3.51 0.52
CA LYS A 356 -29.85 2.04 0.66
C LYS A 356 -30.86 1.29 -0.23
N SER A 357 -31.87 1.97 -0.78
CA SER A 357 -32.97 1.34 -1.55
C SER A 357 -32.74 1.25 -3.07
N LYS A 358 -31.70 1.90 -3.62
CA LYS A 358 -31.39 1.85 -5.07
C LYS A 358 -30.11 1.09 -5.39
N LEU A 359 -29.48 0.45 -4.42
CA LEU A 359 -28.21 -0.23 -4.58
C LEU A 359 -28.34 -1.67 -4.14
N THR A 360 -28.09 -2.57 -5.10
CA THR A 360 -27.78 -3.98 -4.86
C THR A 360 -26.68 -4.03 -3.81
N LYS A 361 -26.95 -4.68 -2.67
CA LYS A 361 -25.91 -5.00 -1.69
C LYS A 361 -24.87 -5.82 -2.45
N GLU A 362 -23.71 -5.25 -2.78
CA GLU A 362 -22.56 -5.98 -3.30
C GLU A 362 -21.51 -5.94 -2.19
N ASP A 363 -21.39 -7.03 -1.42
CA ASP A 363 -20.43 -7.27 -0.33
C ASP A 363 -20.40 -6.23 0.82
N GLY A 364 -19.96 -6.68 2.01
CA GLY A 364 -19.88 -5.86 3.23
C GLY A 364 -18.77 -4.81 3.26
N GLU A 365 -18.48 -4.14 2.15
CA GLU A 365 -17.51 -3.05 1.98
C GLU A 365 -18.19 -1.85 1.32
N THR A 366 -17.69 -0.63 1.54
CA THR A 366 -18.37 0.66 1.27
C THR A 366 -19.25 0.67 0.02
N THR A 367 -20.55 0.96 0.21
CA THR A 367 -21.58 1.11 -0.85
C THR A 367 -21.33 2.27 -1.83
N ASP A 368 -20.16 2.91 -1.72
CA ASP A 368 -19.81 4.14 -2.42
C ASP A 368 -19.14 3.79 -3.76
N ARG A 369 -19.51 4.49 -4.82
CA ARG A 369 -19.09 4.17 -6.19
C ARG A 369 -17.76 4.83 -6.52
N ILE A 370 -16.76 4.08 -6.97
CA ILE A 370 -15.53 4.65 -7.52
C ILE A 370 -15.84 5.39 -8.82
N MET A 371 -15.50 6.68 -8.87
CA MET A 371 -15.69 7.58 -9.99
C MET A 371 -14.40 7.85 -10.76
N GLY A 372 -13.25 7.72 -10.11
CA GLY A 372 -11.93 7.96 -10.71
C GLY A 372 -10.85 7.26 -9.90
N LYS A 373 -9.80 6.80 -10.58
CA LYS A 373 -8.66 6.11 -10.00
C LYS A 373 -7.37 6.61 -10.63
N GLY A 374 -6.36 6.85 -9.82
CA GLY A 374 -5.09 7.36 -10.30
C GLY A 374 -3.97 7.09 -9.30
N GLN A 375 -2.73 7.30 -9.74
CA GLN A 375 -1.56 7.02 -8.94
C GLN A 375 -0.38 7.91 -9.32
N ILE A 376 0.53 8.13 -8.38
CA ILE A 376 1.82 8.77 -8.59
C ILE A 376 2.92 7.87 -8.03
N GLN A 377 4.08 7.88 -8.71
CA GLN A 377 5.27 7.24 -8.17
C GLN A 377 5.98 8.18 -7.21
N LEU A 378 6.36 7.63 -6.07
CA LEU A 378 7.11 8.31 -5.02
C LEU A 378 8.60 8.11 -5.28
N ASP A 379 9.15 8.87 -6.24
CA ASP A 379 10.57 8.81 -6.56
C ASP A 379 11.38 9.61 -5.51
N PRO A 380 12.30 8.96 -4.78
CA PRO A 380 13.15 9.65 -3.80
C PRO A 380 13.96 10.80 -4.38
N GLN A 381 14.38 10.75 -5.64
CA GLN A 381 15.17 11.82 -6.24
C GLN A 381 14.35 13.09 -6.42
N THR A 382 13.10 12.94 -6.88
CA THR A 382 12.18 14.08 -7.03
C THR A 382 11.72 14.62 -5.68
N LEU A 383 11.40 13.77 -4.72
CA LEU A 383 10.79 14.16 -3.44
C LEU A 383 11.80 14.53 -2.35
N GLN A 384 13.11 14.47 -2.62
CA GLN A 384 14.15 14.91 -1.69
C GLN A 384 14.19 16.43 -1.50
N ASP A 385 13.66 17.19 -2.46
CA ASP A 385 13.54 18.62 -2.33
C ASP A 385 12.53 18.95 -1.21
N LYS A 386 12.88 19.85 -0.28
CA LYS A 386 12.04 20.13 0.91
C LYS A 386 10.78 20.93 0.58
N ASP A 387 10.54 21.18 -0.70
CA ASP A 387 9.48 22.01 -1.22
C ASP A 387 8.26 21.19 -1.63
N TRP A 388 7.13 21.89 -1.74
CA TRP A 388 5.87 21.29 -2.18
C TRP A 388 5.90 21.05 -3.68
N GLN A 389 5.59 19.82 -4.09
CA GLN A 389 5.44 19.45 -5.48
C GLN A 389 3.98 19.35 -5.84
N ARG A 390 3.54 20.20 -6.77
CA ARG A 390 2.16 20.20 -7.27
C ARG A 390 2.03 19.23 -8.45
N THR A 391 0.99 18.41 -8.43
CA THR A 391 0.70 17.44 -9.47
C THR A 391 -0.79 17.45 -9.81
N VAL A 392 -1.12 17.11 -11.05
CA VAL A 392 -2.49 16.88 -11.51
C VAL A 392 -2.59 15.44 -11.99
N ILE A 393 -3.51 14.67 -11.41
CA ILE A 393 -3.77 13.28 -11.80
C ILE A 393 -5.02 13.25 -12.67
N PHE A 394 -4.89 12.69 -13.86
CA PHE A 394 -5.98 12.48 -14.81
C PHE A 394 -6.55 11.06 -14.67
N MET A 395 -7.86 10.95 -14.49
CA MET A 395 -8.56 9.70 -14.14
C MET A 395 -9.88 9.60 -14.89
N ASN A 396 -9.91 8.95 -16.06
CA ASN A 396 -11.14 8.72 -16.82
C ASN A 396 -11.98 10.01 -17.08
N GLY A 397 -11.32 11.14 -17.34
CA GLY A 397 -11.95 12.45 -17.54
C GLY A 397 -12.15 13.29 -16.27
N VAL A 398 -11.82 12.74 -15.10
CA VAL A 398 -11.71 13.49 -13.83
C VAL A 398 -10.26 13.95 -13.65
N GLU A 399 -10.07 15.19 -13.23
CA GLU A 399 -8.76 15.74 -12.88
C GLU A 399 -8.71 16.02 -11.39
N VAL A 400 -7.70 15.50 -10.69
CA VAL A 400 -7.45 15.84 -9.28
C VAL A 400 -6.16 16.61 -9.13
N LYS A 401 -6.24 17.76 -8.48
CA LYS A 401 -5.09 18.60 -8.15
C LYS A 401 -4.63 18.28 -6.74
N LEU A 402 -3.35 17.95 -6.60
CA LEU A 402 -2.73 17.64 -5.31
C LEU A 402 -1.36 18.28 -5.19
N SER A 403 -0.89 18.43 -3.96
CA SER A 403 0.50 18.75 -3.66
C SER A 403 1.08 17.73 -2.70
N VAL A 404 2.33 17.33 -2.91
CA VAL A 404 3.04 16.39 -2.04
C VAL A 404 4.35 16.99 -1.54
N LYS A 405 4.73 16.62 -0.32
CA LYS A 405 6.01 16.97 0.28
C LYS A 405 6.47 15.83 1.17
N PHE A 406 7.67 15.31 0.92
CA PHE A 406 8.26 14.28 1.75
C PHE A 406 9.12 14.88 2.86
N THR A 407 9.04 14.30 4.05
CA THR A 407 9.94 14.59 5.17
C THR A 407 10.52 13.28 5.67
N SER A 408 11.85 13.18 5.72
CA SER A 408 12.49 11.98 6.24
C SER A 408 12.11 11.76 7.71
N ARG A 409 12.13 10.49 8.12
CA ARG A 409 11.76 10.08 9.48
C ARG A 409 12.65 10.73 10.55
N GLU A 410 13.93 10.96 10.24
CA GLU A 410 14.92 11.57 11.14
C GLU A 410 14.53 12.99 11.58
N PHE A 411 14.02 13.81 10.65
CA PHE A 411 13.58 15.16 10.96
C PHE A 411 12.22 15.18 11.67
N SER A 412 11.32 14.27 11.31
CA SER A 412 9.95 14.26 11.81
C SER A 412 9.84 13.75 13.25
N LEU A 413 10.75 12.87 13.66
CA LEU A 413 10.71 12.27 15.00
C LEU A 413 11.45 13.09 16.07
N LYS A 414 12.16 14.16 15.70
CA LYS A 414 12.94 14.96 16.66
C LYS A 414 12.02 15.62 17.71
N ARG A 415 12.16 15.24 18.98
CA ARG A 415 11.40 15.82 20.09
C ARG A 415 12.01 17.18 20.44
N MET A 416 11.28 18.26 20.15
CA MET A 416 11.73 19.61 20.48
C MET A 416 10.95 20.14 21.69
N PRO A 417 11.63 20.44 22.81
CA PRO A 417 11.00 21.12 23.93
C PRO A 417 10.38 22.45 23.47
N SER A 418 9.17 22.72 23.93
CA SER A 418 8.48 23.96 23.63
C SER A 418 9.20 25.13 24.29
N ARG A 419 9.35 26.22 23.51
CA ARG A 419 9.82 27.50 24.05
C ARG A 419 8.76 28.19 24.92
N LYS A 420 7.48 27.80 24.76
CA LYS A 420 6.34 28.34 25.52
C LYS A 420 5.94 27.36 26.62
N GLN A 421 6.51 27.52 27.81
CA GLN A 421 6.21 26.65 28.96
C GLN A 421 4.76 26.76 29.48
N THR A 422 4.02 27.78 29.05
CA THR A 422 2.59 27.94 29.35
C THR A 422 1.70 27.00 28.54
N GLY A 423 2.19 26.46 27.41
CA GLY A 423 1.45 25.53 26.56
C GLY A 423 1.41 24.10 27.11
N VAL A 424 0.89 23.17 26.32
CA VAL A 424 0.81 21.75 26.67
C VAL A 424 1.69 20.89 25.76
N PHE A 425 1.79 21.21 24.47
CA PHE A 425 2.67 20.52 23.53
C PHE A 425 4.13 20.88 23.79
N GLY A 426 5.04 19.89 23.70
CA GLY A 426 6.46 20.10 23.97
C GLY A 426 6.79 20.48 25.42
N VAL A 427 5.86 20.33 26.36
CA VAL A 427 6.08 20.58 27.79
C VAL A 427 6.10 19.24 28.55
N LYS A 428 6.97 19.12 29.56
CA LYS A 428 7.05 17.89 30.37
C LYS A 428 5.69 17.57 30.99
N ILE A 429 5.24 16.33 30.87
CA ILE A 429 3.93 15.89 31.36
C ILE A 429 3.72 16.18 32.86
N GLY A 430 4.77 16.04 33.68
CA GLY A 430 4.76 16.37 35.10
C GLY A 430 4.57 17.87 35.41
N VAL A 431 4.90 18.77 34.48
CA VAL A 431 4.65 20.21 34.63
C VAL A 431 3.19 20.52 34.30
N VAL A 432 2.66 19.95 33.22
CA VAL A 432 1.27 20.13 32.78
C VAL A 432 0.30 19.64 33.85
N THR A 433 0.47 18.40 34.32
CA THR A 433 -0.36 17.79 35.37
C THR A 433 -0.37 18.59 36.68
N LYS A 434 0.79 19.07 37.14
CA LYS A 434 0.89 19.96 38.32
C LYS A 434 0.13 21.27 38.12
N ARG A 435 0.24 21.89 36.95
CA ARG A 435 -0.45 23.15 36.63
C ARG A 435 -1.96 22.98 36.58
N GLU A 436 -2.41 21.88 35.98
CA GLU A 436 -3.83 21.54 35.86
C GLU A 436 -4.43 20.94 37.14
N ARG A 437 -3.60 20.64 38.15
CA ARG A 437 -4.00 19.94 39.38
C ARG A 437 -4.69 18.61 39.10
N SER A 438 -4.26 17.91 38.05
CA SER A 438 -4.82 16.64 37.59
C SER A 438 -3.70 15.62 37.40
N LYS A 439 -3.98 14.33 37.62
CA LYS A 439 -3.01 13.25 37.39
C LYS A 439 -2.82 12.92 35.91
N VAL A 440 -3.83 13.17 35.09
CA VAL A 440 -3.82 12.97 33.63
C VAL A 440 -4.06 14.32 32.94
N PRO A 441 -3.23 14.70 31.94
CA PRO A 441 -3.40 15.95 31.20
C PRO A 441 -4.80 16.12 30.62
N TYR A 442 -5.33 17.35 30.63
CA TYR A 442 -6.66 17.68 30.11
C TYR A 442 -6.83 17.30 28.64
N ILE A 443 -5.81 17.55 27.81
CA ILE A 443 -5.78 17.15 26.40
C ILE A 443 -5.99 15.63 26.21
N VAL A 444 -5.35 14.81 27.04
CA VAL A 444 -5.49 13.34 26.97
C VAL A 444 -6.92 12.93 27.31
N ARG A 445 -7.47 13.49 28.40
CA ARG A 445 -8.83 13.19 28.85
C ARG A 445 -9.88 13.59 27.81
N GLN A 446 -9.80 14.81 27.27
CA GLN A 446 -10.77 15.31 26.30
C GLN A 446 -10.72 14.56 24.97
N CYS A 447 -9.53 14.28 24.44
CA CYS A 447 -9.42 13.47 23.23
C CYS A 447 -9.97 12.06 23.42
N VAL A 448 -9.64 11.40 24.52
CA VAL A 448 -10.15 10.05 24.83
C VAL A 448 -11.67 10.07 24.98
N GLU A 449 -12.22 10.99 25.76
CA GLU A 449 -13.67 11.11 25.98
C GLU A 449 -14.43 11.29 24.66
N GLU A 450 -13.94 12.17 23.78
CA GLU A 450 -14.60 12.46 22.52
C GLU A 450 -14.46 11.31 21.50
N ILE A 451 -13.32 10.60 21.50
CA ILE A 451 -13.13 9.39 20.67
C ILE A 451 -14.02 8.26 21.19
N GLU A 452 -14.15 8.08 22.50
CA GLU A 452 -15.07 7.08 23.07
C GLU A 452 -16.53 7.40 22.78
N ARG A 453 -16.87 8.69 22.74
CA ARG A 453 -18.24 9.14 22.48
C ARG A 453 -18.71 8.83 21.05
N ARG A 454 -17.84 8.92 20.04
CA ARG A 454 -18.25 8.79 18.61
C ARG A 454 -17.28 8.10 17.66
N GLY A 455 -16.07 7.77 18.10
CA GLY A 455 -15.02 7.17 17.29
C GLY A 455 -14.87 5.66 17.44
N MET A 456 -15.57 5.03 18.38
CA MET A 456 -15.40 3.60 18.71
C MET A 456 -15.75 2.64 17.56
N GLU A 457 -16.61 3.08 16.64
CA GLU A 457 -17.02 2.33 15.45
C GLU A 457 -16.36 2.84 14.16
N GLU A 458 -15.51 3.88 14.25
CA GLU A 458 -14.81 4.43 13.09
C GLU A 458 -13.73 3.45 12.61
N VAL A 459 -13.87 2.99 11.37
CA VAL A 459 -12.94 2.01 10.78
C VAL A 459 -11.54 2.59 10.68
N GLY A 460 -10.57 1.93 11.31
CA GLY A 460 -9.18 2.37 11.30
C GLY A 460 -8.90 3.56 12.20
N ILE A 461 -9.71 3.81 13.24
CA ILE A 461 -9.42 4.83 14.26
C ILE A 461 -7.97 4.71 14.77
N TYR A 462 -7.28 5.84 14.93
CA TYR A 462 -5.83 5.95 15.17
C TYR A 462 -4.90 5.53 14.01
N ARG A 463 -5.31 4.67 13.09
CA ARG A 463 -4.51 4.27 11.91
C ARG A 463 -4.69 5.22 10.73
N VAL A 464 -5.91 5.68 10.47
CA VAL A 464 -6.22 6.66 9.42
C VAL A 464 -5.82 8.06 9.88
N SER A 465 -5.16 8.82 9.00
CA SER A 465 -4.74 10.20 9.26
C SER A 465 -5.92 11.16 9.17
N GLY A 466 -6.11 11.95 10.22
CA GLY A 466 -7.01 13.10 10.20
C GLY A 466 -6.42 14.27 9.41
N VAL A 467 -7.27 15.27 9.12
CA VAL A 467 -6.87 16.48 8.41
C VAL A 467 -5.86 17.27 9.26
N ALA A 468 -4.67 17.52 8.72
CA ALA A 468 -3.56 18.13 9.43
C ALA A 468 -3.87 19.56 9.90
N THR A 469 -4.63 20.33 9.13
CA THR A 469 -5.06 21.69 9.53
C THR A 469 -5.96 21.68 10.76
N ASP A 470 -6.89 20.71 10.86
CA ASP A 470 -7.71 20.52 12.07
C ASP A 470 -6.83 20.12 13.26
N ILE A 471 -5.88 19.21 13.07
CA ILE A 471 -4.93 18.77 14.11
C ILE A 471 -4.11 19.96 14.63
N GLN A 472 -3.60 20.82 13.74
CA GLN A 472 -2.86 22.03 14.13
C GLN A 472 -3.75 23.06 14.83
N ALA A 473 -5.01 23.19 14.42
CA ALA A 473 -5.96 24.08 15.07
C ALA A 473 -6.29 23.60 16.49
N LEU A 474 -6.52 22.30 16.69
CA LEU A 474 -6.69 21.71 18.03
C LEU A 474 -5.44 21.87 18.89
N LYS A 475 -4.26 21.63 18.31
CA LYS A 475 -2.98 21.88 19.00
C LYS A 475 -2.90 23.30 19.52
N ALA A 476 -3.17 24.29 18.68
CA ALA A 476 -3.15 25.70 19.06
C ALA A 476 -4.19 26.01 20.15
N ALA A 477 -5.39 25.45 20.06
CA ALA A 477 -6.45 25.63 21.05
C ALA A 477 -6.08 25.07 22.42
N PHE A 478 -5.51 23.87 22.47
CA PHE A 478 -5.01 23.27 23.71
C PHE A 478 -3.81 24.04 24.29
N ASP A 479 -2.88 24.52 23.45
CA ASP A 479 -1.71 25.27 23.90
C ASP A 479 -2.03 26.62 24.58
N ILE A 480 -3.17 27.23 24.24
CA ILE A 480 -3.64 28.45 24.91
C ILE A 480 -4.67 28.17 26.01
N ASN A 481 -4.93 26.90 26.32
CA ASN A 481 -5.95 26.45 27.27
C ASN A 481 -7.35 27.02 26.95
N ASN A 482 -7.76 26.93 25.68
CA ASN A 482 -9.07 27.39 25.23
C ASN A 482 -10.19 26.59 25.92
N LYS A 483 -11.12 27.28 26.57
CA LYS A 483 -12.26 26.67 27.27
C LYS A 483 -13.28 26.05 26.32
N ASP A 484 -13.33 26.52 25.06
CA ASP A 484 -14.28 26.05 24.05
C ASP A 484 -13.73 24.90 23.19
N VAL A 485 -12.59 24.30 23.59
CA VAL A 485 -11.95 23.22 22.82
C VAL A 485 -12.87 22.01 22.64
N SER A 486 -13.71 21.68 23.63
CA SER A 486 -14.68 20.58 23.54
C SER A 486 -15.74 20.83 22.45
N ILE A 487 -16.20 22.08 22.30
CA ILE A 487 -17.12 22.48 21.23
C ILE A 487 -16.42 22.35 19.89
N MET A 488 -15.20 22.87 19.77
CA MET A 488 -14.39 22.77 18.55
C MET A 488 -14.18 21.31 18.12
N MET A 489 -13.87 20.42 19.06
CA MET A 489 -13.70 18.98 18.81
C MET A 489 -15.00 18.33 18.29
N SER A 490 -16.17 18.75 18.78
CA SER A 490 -17.45 18.17 18.38
C SER A 490 -17.79 18.41 16.89
N GLU A 491 -17.21 19.44 16.28
CA GLU A 491 -17.42 19.81 14.87
C GLU A 491 -16.38 19.21 13.92
N MET A 492 -15.30 18.64 14.46
CA MET A 492 -14.18 18.10 13.68
C MET A 492 -14.30 16.61 13.40
N ASP A 493 -13.53 16.11 12.44
CA ASP A 493 -13.46 14.67 12.19
C ASP A 493 -12.80 13.95 13.38
N VAL A 494 -13.28 12.74 13.71
CA VAL A 494 -12.75 12.01 14.88
C VAL A 494 -11.30 11.55 14.66
N ASN A 495 -10.87 11.34 13.41
CA ASN A 495 -9.49 11.02 13.09
C ASN A 495 -8.56 12.22 13.31
N ALA A 496 -9.07 13.45 13.23
CA ALA A 496 -8.29 14.64 13.62
C ALA A 496 -8.03 14.64 15.12
N ILE A 497 -9.03 14.28 15.94
CA ILE A 497 -8.88 14.19 17.41
C ILE A 497 -7.91 13.07 17.79
N ALA A 498 -8.05 11.90 17.18
CA ALA A 498 -7.11 10.79 17.32
C ALA A 498 -5.69 11.21 16.91
N GLY A 499 -5.56 11.98 15.82
CA GLY A 499 -4.33 12.60 15.36
C GLY A 499 -3.71 13.55 16.40
N THR A 500 -4.52 14.43 17.00
CA THR A 500 -4.10 15.36 18.06
C THR A 500 -3.59 14.64 19.30
N LEU A 501 -4.27 13.56 19.72
CA LEU A 501 -3.82 12.74 20.85
C LEU A 501 -2.45 12.09 20.57
N LYS A 502 -2.29 11.48 19.40
CA LYS A 502 -0.99 10.91 18.97
C LYS A 502 0.10 11.99 18.92
N LEU A 503 -0.22 13.15 18.35
CA LEU A 503 0.71 14.26 18.23
C LEU A 503 1.19 14.75 19.60
N TYR A 504 0.30 14.82 20.60
CA TYR A 504 0.66 15.22 21.95
C TYR A 504 1.76 14.34 22.53
N PHE A 505 1.58 13.02 22.51
CA PHE A 505 2.58 12.07 23.01
C PHE A 505 3.89 12.09 22.22
N ARG A 506 3.78 12.27 20.89
CA ARG A 506 4.94 12.37 19.98
C ARG A 506 5.78 13.61 20.25
N GLU A 507 5.14 14.73 20.62
CA GLU A 507 5.82 16.00 20.89
C GLU A 507 6.26 16.18 22.36
N LEU A 508 5.95 15.26 23.27
CA LEU A 508 6.51 15.33 24.62
C LEU A 508 8.05 15.45 24.56
N PRO A 509 8.69 16.26 25.42
CA PRO A 509 10.16 16.40 25.44
C PRO A 509 10.92 15.08 25.62
N GLU A 510 10.25 14.11 26.24
CA GLU A 510 10.72 12.76 26.50
C GLU A 510 9.53 11.80 26.24
N PRO A 511 9.74 10.59 25.68
CA PRO A 511 8.67 9.59 25.53
C PRO A 511 7.97 9.27 26.84
N LEU A 512 6.72 8.79 26.75
CA LEU A 512 5.92 8.46 27.93
C LEU A 512 6.59 7.37 28.78
N PHE A 513 7.29 6.44 28.12
CA PHE A 513 8.05 5.36 28.75
C PHE A 513 9.46 5.75 29.21
N THR A 514 9.81 7.03 29.11
CA THR A 514 11.11 7.64 29.45
C THR A 514 12.27 7.13 28.60
N ASP A 515 13.27 7.99 28.37
CA ASP A 515 14.48 7.59 27.66
C ASP A 515 15.32 6.62 28.52
N GLU A 516 15.25 6.79 29.85
CA GLU A 516 16.01 6.02 30.83
C GLU A 516 15.57 4.56 30.92
N LEU A 517 14.26 4.28 30.90
CA LEU A 517 13.73 2.92 31.09
C LEU A 517 13.57 2.15 29.77
N TYR A 518 13.60 2.82 28.62
CA TYR A 518 13.42 2.20 27.31
C TYR A 518 14.33 0.99 27.07
N PRO A 519 15.67 1.04 27.30
CA PRO A 519 16.54 -0.11 27.09
C PRO A 519 16.11 -1.33 27.92
N ASN A 520 15.69 -1.11 29.17
CA ASN A 520 15.23 -2.18 30.04
C ASN A 520 13.92 -2.80 29.57
N PHE A 521 12.98 -2.00 29.04
CA PHE A 521 11.77 -2.54 28.42
C PHE A 521 12.10 -3.39 27.19
N ALA A 522 13.04 -2.93 26.35
CA ALA A 522 13.48 -3.64 25.15
C ALA A 522 14.18 -4.98 25.48
N GLU A 523 14.98 -5.02 26.55
CA GLU A 523 15.61 -6.25 27.04
C GLU A 523 14.62 -7.16 27.77
N GLY A 524 13.67 -6.58 28.53
CA GLY A 524 12.68 -7.33 29.28
C GLY A 524 11.72 -8.11 28.39
N ILE A 525 11.26 -7.53 27.29
CA ILE A 525 10.27 -8.18 26.41
C ILE A 525 10.81 -9.42 25.69
N VAL A 526 12.13 -9.48 25.47
CA VAL A 526 12.80 -10.61 24.80
C VAL A 526 13.14 -11.77 25.75
N LEU A 527 12.87 -11.64 27.06
CA LEU A 527 13.06 -12.72 28.02
C LEU A 527 12.25 -13.97 27.62
N SER A 528 12.86 -15.15 27.72
CA SER A 528 12.19 -16.40 27.35
C SER A 528 11.35 -16.98 28.49
N ASP A 529 11.77 -16.77 29.73
CA ASP A 529 11.03 -17.22 30.91
C ASP A 529 9.83 -16.29 31.19
N PRO A 530 8.58 -16.81 31.19
CA PRO A 530 7.39 -15.99 31.31
C PRO A 530 7.28 -15.30 32.69
N VAL A 531 7.71 -15.97 33.76
CA VAL A 531 7.63 -15.43 35.13
C VAL A 531 8.63 -14.28 35.33
N ALA A 532 9.87 -14.47 34.87
CA ALA A 532 10.89 -13.43 34.88
C ALA A 532 10.49 -12.25 33.98
N LYS A 533 9.92 -12.51 32.80
CA LYS A 533 9.38 -11.48 31.91
C LYS A 533 8.31 -10.67 32.62
N GLU A 534 7.33 -11.34 33.21
CA GLU A 534 6.22 -10.68 33.90
C GLU A 534 6.72 -9.81 35.05
N SER A 535 7.55 -10.37 35.93
CA SER A 535 8.15 -9.63 37.04
C SER A 535 8.96 -8.42 36.56
N CYS A 536 9.79 -8.60 35.53
CA CYS A 536 10.60 -7.51 34.96
C CYS A 536 9.72 -6.39 34.39
N MET A 537 8.80 -6.73 33.49
CA MET A 537 7.96 -5.76 32.79
C MET A 537 7.07 -4.97 33.75
N LEU A 538 6.50 -5.62 34.76
CA LEU A 538 5.67 -4.97 35.77
C LEU A 538 6.48 -4.05 36.68
N ASN A 539 7.67 -4.47 37.12
CA ASN A 539 8.54 -3.62 37.93
C ASN A 539 8.99 -2.38 37.17
N LEU A 540 9.31 -2.52 35.87
CA LEU A 540 9.65 -1.38 35.01
C LEU A 540 8.47 -0.42 34.84
N LEU A 541 7.26 -0.95 34.63
CA LEU A 541 6.05 -0.15 34.54
C LEU A 541 5.83 0.67 35.82
N LEU A 542 5.96 0.04 36.99
CA LEU A 542 5.80 0.69 38.29
C LEU A 542 6.93 1.66 38.64
N SER A 543 8.07 1.58 37.95
CA SER A 543 9.19 2.51 38.09
C SER A 543 9.02 3.80 37.30
N LEU A 544 8.00 3.88 36.44
CA LEU A 544 7.69 5.12 35.71
C LEU A 544 7.30 6.25 36.69
N PRO A 545 7.67 7.51 36.37
CA PRO A 545 7.18 8.66 37.13
C PRO A 545 5.64 8.65 37.21
N GLU A 546 5.07 9.02 38.36
CA GLU A 546 3.62 8.94 38.59
C GLU A 546 2.76 9.58 37.48
N PRO A 547 3.07 10.78 36.95
CA PRO A 547 2.31 11.36 35.82
C PRO A 547 2.36 10.50 34.56
N ASN A 548 3.50 9.86 34.28
CA ASN A 548 3.70 8.98 33.13
C ASN A 548 2.91 7.69 33.30
N LEU A 549 3.05 7.02 34.45
CA LEU A 549 2.35 5.78 34.78
C LEU A 549 0.83 5.98 34.71
N VAL A 550 0.28 6.97 35.42
CA VAL A 550 -1.16 7.17 35.48
C VAL A 550 -1.74 7.56 34.11
N THR A 551 -1.04 8.39 33.35
CA THR A 551 -1.45 8.73 31.97
C THR A 551 -1.39 7.51 31.05
N PHE A 552 -0.38 6.66 31.18
CA PHE A 552 -0.27 5.43 30.42
C PHE A 552 -1.40 4.46 30.74
N LEU A 553 -1.71 4.22 32.02
CA LEU A 553 -2.82 3.34 32.41
C LEU A 553 -4.15 3.85 31.88
N PHE A 554 -4.40 5.16 31.96
CA PHE A 554 -5.60 5.77 31.39
C PHE A 554 -5.71 5.56 29.87
N LEU A 555 -4.61 5.74 29.14
CA LEU A 555 -4.55 5.47 27.70
C LEU A 555 -4.71 3.98 27.39
N LEU A 556 -4.07 3.11 28.16
CA LEU A 556 -4.12 1.66 27.95
C LEU A 556 -5.54 1.12 28.07
N ASP A 557 -6.28 1.55 29.09
CA ASP A 557 -7.68 1.18 29.29
C ASP A 557 -8.55 1.66 28.12
N HIS A 558 -8.29 2.87 27.60
CA HIS A 558 -8.95 3.37 26.40
C HIS A 558 -8.65 2.49 25.17
N LEU A 559 -7.39 2.16 24.92
CA LEU A 559 -7.00 1.33 23.78
C LEU A 559 -7.60 -0.08 23.85
N LYS A 560 -7.71 -0.68 25.05
CA LYS A 560 -8.42 -1.94 25.25
C LYS A 560 -9.90 -1.84 24.86
N ARG A 561 -10.60 -0.81 25.30
CA ARG A 561 -12.01 -0.55 24.90
C ARG A 561 -12.17 -0.39 23.39
N VAL A 562 -11.19 0.24 22.72
CA VAL A 562 -11.20 0.35 21.25
C VAL A 562 -11.08 -1.02 20.61
N ALA A 563 -10.17 -1.88 21.11
CA ALA A 563 -9.98 -3.23 20.60
C ALA A 563 -11.18 -4.16 20.86
N GLU A 564 -11.97 -3.95 21.91
CA GLU A 564 -13.23 -4.68 22.12
C GLU A 564 -14.23 -4.49 20.97
N LYS A 565 -14.07 -3.45 20.15
CA LYS A 565 -14.88 -3.14 18.96
C LYS A 565 -14.18 -3.50 17.64
N GLU A 566 -13.11 -4.31 17.67
CA GLU A 566 -12.31 -4.71 16.50
C GLU A 566 -13.18 -5.26 15.35
N ASN A 567 -14.25 -5.99 15.66
CA ASN A 567 -15.15 -6.54 14.65
C ASN A 567 -15.78 -5.45 13.75
N ILE A 568 -15.94 -4.23 14.25
CA ILE A 568 -16.47 -3.06 13.54
C ILE A 568 -15.32 -2.17 13.07
N ASN A 569 -14.54 -1.62 14.00
CA ASN A 569 -13.53 -0.61 13.71
C ASN A 569 -12.22 -1.17 13.11
N LYS A 570 -12.04 -2.49 13.08
CA LYS A 570 -10.87 -3.21 12.52
C LYS A 570 -9.54 -2.92 13.22
N MET A 571 -9.57 -2.43 14.46
CA MET A 571 -8.38 -2.11 15.24
C MET A 571 -8.17 -3.11 16.38
N SER A 572 -7.39 -4.16 16.12
CA SER A 572 -6.95 -5.14 17.12
C SER A 572 -5.95 -4.55 18.12
N LEU A 573 -5.67 -5.28 19.22
CA LEU A 573 -4.59 -4.90 20.15
C LEU A 573 -3.24 -4.76 19.44
N HIS A 574 -2.94 -5.66 18.50
CA HIS A 574 -1.73 -5.59 17.67
C HIS A 574 -1.72 -4.32 16.80
N ASN A 575 -2.82 -4.00 16.13
CA ASN A 575 -2.91 -2.81 15.29
C ASN A 575 -2.73 -1.52 16.08
N LEU A 576 -3.32 -1.45 17.29
CA LEU A 576 -3.12 -0.32 18.19
C LEU A 576 -1.68 -0.25 18.70
N ALA A 577 -1.06 -1.39 19.00
CA ALA A 577 0.35 -1.46 19.40
C ALA A 577 1.29 -0.96 18.29
N THR A 578 1.02 -1.29 17.03
CA THR A 578 1.77 -0.80 15.86
C THR A 578 1.72 0.72 15.75
N VAL A 579 0.58 1.35 16.05
CA VAL A 579 0.42 2.81 15.99
C VAL A 579 1.05 3.49 17.20
N PHE A 580 0.79 3.00 18.41
CA PHE A 580 1.18 3.67 19.65
C PHE A 580 2.55 3.28 20.17
N GLY A 581 3.12 2.14 19.77
CA GLY A 581 4.46 1.69 20.18
C GLY A 581 5.51 2.77 19.91
N PRO A 582 5.72 3.19 18.65
CA PRO A 582 6.66 4.27 18.30
C PRO A 582 6.27 5.65 18.84
N THR A 583 4.99 5.86 19.15
CA THR A 583 4.49 7.12 19.70
C THR A 583 4.88 7.27 21.18
N LEU A 584 4.82 6.18 21.94
CA LEU A 584 5.00 6.15 23.39
C LEU A 584 6.41 5.74 23.82
N LEU A 585 7.09 4.93 23.02
CA LEU A 585 8.44 4.39 23.26
C LEU A 585 9.37 4.85 22.14
N ARG A 586 10.55 5.35 22.50
CA ARG A 586 11.58 5.73 21.53
C ARG A 586 12.98 5.55 22.14
N PRO A 587 13.99 5.12 21.36
CA PRO A 587 15.37 5.18 21.79
C PRO A 587 15.81 6.62 22.03
N SER A 588 16.66 6.82 23.04
CA SER A 588 17.32 8.09 23.33
C SER A 588 18.14 8.57 22.12
N GLU A 589 18.05 9.88 21.81
CA GLU A 589 18.86 10.50 20.75
C GLU A 589 20.38 10.41 21.04
N LYS A 590 20.77 10.17 22.30
CA LYS A 590 22.19 10.04 22.69
C LYS A 590 22.83 8.74 22.19
N ASP A 591 22.04 7.71 21.91
CA ASP A 591 22.51 6.40 21.45
C ASP A 591 22.39 6.24 19.93
N SER A 592 21.59 7.08 19.26
CA SER A 592 21.56 7.17 17.82
C SER A 592 22.83 7.85 17.31
N LYS A 593 23.75 7.08 16.72
CA LYS A 593 24.91 7.61 15.99
C LYS A 593 24.44 8.36 14.74
N ILE A 594 24.00 9.61 14.91
CA ILE A 594 23.68 10.50 13.80
C ILE A 594 25.02 10.95 13.18
N PRO A 595 25.34 10.59 11.92
CA PRO A 595 26.54 11.12 11.27
C PRO A 595 26.33 12.61 10.97
N ALA A 596 27.36 13.41 11.22
CA ALA A 596 27.35 14.87 11.04
C ALA A 596 27.27 15.35 9.58
N ASN A 597 27.04 14.46 8.60
CA ASN A 597 27.05 14.81 7.17
C ASN A 597 25.75 14.33 6.45
N PRO A 598 24.90 15.25 5.93
CA PRO A 598 23.60 14.91 5.32
C PRO A 598 23.66 14.21 3.94
N MET A 599 24.85 13.99 3.38
CA MET A 599 25.02 13.65 1.96
C MET A 599 25.16 12.15 1.66
N HIS A 600 25.12 11.27 2.67
CA HIS A 600 25.12 9.83 2.43
C HIS A 600 23.95 9.16 3.13
N PRO A 601 22.95 8.65 2.38
CA PRO A 601 22.00 7.69 2.92
C PRO A 601 22.79 6.45 3.33
N MET A 602 23.08 6.30 4.62
CA MET A 602 23.48 4.98 5.12
C MET A 602 22.30 4.03 4.89
N ALA A 603 22.60 2.78 4.56
CA ALA A 603 21.64 1.69 4.56
C ALA A 603 21.14 1.48 6.01
N MET A 604 20.15 2.29 6.40
CA MET A 604 19.52 2.39 7.72
C MET A 604 18.32 1.42 7.85
N THR A 605 18.36 0.29 7.13
CA THR A 605 17.30 -0.73 7.15
C THR A 605 17.45 -1.72 8.32
N ASP A 606 18.61 -1.76 8.98
CA ASP A 606 19.02 -2.89 9.83
C ASP A 606 18.67 -2.75 11.33
N SER A 607 18.69 -1.52 11.89
CA SER A 607 18.43 -1.27 13.33
C SER A 607 16.97 -0.89 13.59
N TRP A 608 16.37 -0.16 12.64
CA TRP A 608 15.09 0.51 12.86
C TRP A 608 13.90 -0.44 12.92
N SER A 609 13.82 -1.44 12.02
CA SER A 609 12.74 -2.43 12.03
C SER A 609 12.75 -3.23 13.35
N LEU A 610 13.92 -3.45 13.94
CA LEU A 610 14.05 -4.17 15.22
C LEU A 610 13.62 -3.28 16.40
N GLU A 611 14.00 -1.99 16.39
CA GLU A 611 13.58 -1.01 17.40
C GLU A 611 12.07 -0.80 17.42
N VAL A 612 11.46 -0.55 16.25
CA VAL A 612 10.00 -0.42 16.12
C VAL A 612 9.31 -1.68 16.62
N MET A 613 9.84 -2.87 16.31
CA MET A 613 9.26 -4.11 16.80
C MET A 613 9.33 -4.26 18.31
N SER A 614 10.45 -3.89 18.93
CA SER A 614 10.55 -3.88 20.37
C SER A 614 9.50 -2.94 20.99
N GLN A 615 9.28 -1.76 20.41
CA GLN A 615 8.26 -0.81 20.87
C GLN A 615 6.85 -1.38 20.77
N VAL A 616 6.53 -2.02 19.63
CA VAL A 616 5.23 -2.68 19.41
C VAL A 616 5.03 -3.83 20.40
N GLN A 617 6.02 -4.69 20.59
CA GLN A 617 5.93 -5.84 21.49
C GLN A 617 5.79 -5.44 22.95
N VAL A 618 6.50 -4.39 23.40
CA VAL A 618 6.37 -3.87 24.77
C VAL A 618 4.95 -3.37 25.02
N LEU A 619 4.39 -2.59 24.10
CA LEU A 619 3.03 -2.07 24.26
C LEU A 619 1.98 -3.20 24.15
N LEU A 620 2.15 -4.11 23.18
CA LEU A 620 1.26 -5.26 23.00
C LEU A 620 1.22 -6.14 24.25
N TYR A 621 2.37 -6.37 24.90
CA TYR A 621 2.45 -7.10 26.16
C TYR A 621 1.52 -6.51 27.22
N PHE A 622 1.56 -5.20 27.45
CA PHE A 622 0.67 -4.55 28.43
C PHE A 622 -0.80 -4.53 28.00
N LEU A 623 -1.07 -4.40 26.71
CA LEU A 623 -2.42 -4.48 26.14
C LEU A 623 -3.06 -5.87 26.34
N GLN A 624 -2.25 -6.94 26.36
CA GLN A 624 -2.71 -8.32 26.53
C GLN A 624 -2.91 -8.75 27.99
N LEU A 625 -2.39 -7.99 28.98
CA LEU A 625 -2.62 -8.31 30.39
C LEU A 625 -4.10 -8.13 30.74
N GLU A 626 -4.75 -9.14 31.35
CA GLU A 626 -6.14 -9.02 31.81
C GLU A 626 -6.29 -7.91 32.86
N THR A 627 -5.38 -7.88 33.83
CA THR A 627 -5.31 -6.86 34.87
C THR A 627 -3.88 -6.40 35.05
N ILE A 628 -3.65 -5.08 35.06
CA ILE A 628 -2.38 -4.54 35.54
C ILE A 628 -2.47 -4.46 37.06
N PRO A 629 -1.48 -4.97 37.82
CA PRO A 629 -1.41 -4.79 39.25
C PRO A 629 -1.50 -3.31 39.59
N THR A 630 -2.60 -2.91 40.22
CA THR A 630 -2.81 -1.52 40.58
C THR A 630 -1.85 -1.16 41.71
N PRO A 631 -1.14 -0.02 41.64
CA PRO A 631 -0.36 0.46 42.77
C PRO A 631 -1.33 0.75 43.93
N ASP A 632 -1.19 -0.01 45.04
CA ASP A 632 -1.92 0.00 46.31
C ASP A 632 -3.29 0.73 46.36
N SER A 633 -4.31 -0.01 46.81
CA SER A 633 -5.72 0.38 47.01
C SER A 633 -5.99 1.75 47.66
N LYS A 634 -5.02 2.38 48.34
CA LYS A 634 -5.11 3.79 48.78
C LYS A 634 -5.07 4.83 47.64
N ARG A 635 -4.56 4.48 46.45
CA ARG A 635 -4.49 5.37 45.27
C ARG A 635 -5.72 5.27 44.35
N GLN A 636 -6.51 4.20 44.45
CA GLN A 636 -7.69 3.96 43.61
C GLN A 636 -8.85 4.92 43.88
N SER A 637 -9.10 5.32 45.13
CA SER A 637 -10.16 6.28 45.47
C SER A 637 -9.94 7.68 44.89
N ILE A 638 -8.78 7.95 44.31
CA ILE A 638 -8.36 9.25 43.77
C ILE A 638 -8.27 9.21 42.23
N LEU A 639 -8.31 8.04 41.59
CA LEU A 639 -8.21 7.92 40.12
C LEU A 639 -9.55 8.20 39.41
N PHE A 640 -10.67 8.08 40.12
CA PHE A 640 -12.03 8.26 39.57
C PHE A 640 -12.89 9.25 40.37
N SER A 641 -12.31 10.05 41.28
CA SER A 641 -13.06 11.11 41.95
C SER A 641 -13.06 12.37 41.06
N THR A 642 -14.25 12.71 40.56
CA THR A 642 -14.55 14.01 39.92
C THR A 642 -14.86 15.12 40.93
N GLU A 643 -14.59 14.90 42.21
CA GLU A 643 -14.58 15.95 43.25
C GLU A 643 -13.10 16.32 43.52
N VAL A 644 -12.59 17.54 43.34
CA VAL A 644 -13.16 18.91 43.28
C VAL A 644 -12.39 19.75 42.26
#